data_AF-A0A7S4MMD3-F1
#
_entry.id   AF-A0A7S4MMD3-F1
#
_cell.length_a   1.000
_cell.length_b   1.000
_cell.length_c   1.000
_cell.angle_alpha   90.00
_cell.angle_beta   90.00
_cell.angle_gamma   90.00
#
_symmetry.space_group_name_H-M   'P 1'
#
loop_
_entity.id
_entity.type
_entity.pdbx_description
1 polymer ?
#
loop_
_entity_poly.entity_id
_entity_poly.type
_entity_poly.pdbx_seq_one_letter_code
_entity_poly.pdbx_strand_id
1 'polypeptide(L)'
;MGFSFSDPIFAALAAAITLVLAVFVHSVMRPSSKKREIVDKSTREMGNLIDTGGWEDDKDEEDDEVFEVEQEMEPLTQAAAAVAEGQGLGGGAMTDSATIAAINSSWGDKDDNAVKKQREADEAAAAEQQAEEDEDDETEEEGPFKIGDRVVMAGLKKAAHLNGRHGIISGRSRDHRYPVDLDLMDPPTKTNRISVKADNLKAEATIDFDEGYRAAVKDGHLEERHGQVVAFIFDTMQCLVAAQFLGDPSLGTLSDLYKFRQSGGPQAMAKCNALQGSAWSLWTDPGPFAPRTQGKSVYDRLKYTLQQSVVEQNGGVDKLDAKHPGGYRLIFDAMDDAKAAGGWQVRLHGTFWVVGLDEDGQGTYIVPDNNRSAVYRIVGHRAALQIKDPKPPSLFRMTLVPWYGRIVWDGSLETTRQGPPVAATPEMAERLRKSVERAKRQGRVIDRLAQLELPDGSRKGVQAPPLRIRPNANGGPGVPGMMGPKAGFEPPGKRGPPKPQPEPTDQEKKLIAKIATLPPVPCRDPRTFGPQNPPTLKEREGHWVLQRKGFTKAMNPKGEGVVLKGVGVGGGTPTPIGSFICRDVEKPTSVELLVALATLAVKEKKRPSMVGVDEMEVAERLGFLFKDIPQTVVFAFVQKGPGQGGGPGGPGGPPNAMQRAAMQQRMAAMVQQRQRANGSAGPQQ
;
A
#
# COMPACT_ATOMS: atom_id res chain seq x y z
N MET A 1 -6.21 8.72 41.42
CA MET A 1 -6.02 10.18 41.28
C MET A 1 -7.02 10.65 40.24
N GLY A 2 -8.13 11.25 40.67
CA GLY A 2 -9.14 11.79 39.77
C GLY A 2 -8.74 13.19 39.34
N PHE A 3 -8.56 13.41 38.04
CA PHE A 3 -8.39 14.75 37.49
C PHE A 3 -9.76 15.42 37.38
N SER A 4 -9.90 16.57 38.04
CA SER A 4 -11.07 17.45 37.96
C SER A 4 -11.08 18.19 36.62
N PHE A 5 -12.25 18.28 35.99
CA PHE A 5 -12.47 18.98 34.71
C PHE A 5 -12.32 20.51 34.79
N SER A 6 -11.92 21.05 35.94
CA SER A 6 -11.64 22.47 36.15
C SER A 6 -10.20 22.88 35.79
N ASP A 7 -9.46 22.03 35.07
CA ASP A 7 -8.05 22.30 34.77
C ASP A 7 -7.93 23.40 33.70
N PRO A 8 -7.41 24.59 34.01
CA PRO A 8 -7.37 25.74 33.10
C PRO A 8 -6.58 25.47 31.82
N ILE A 9 -5.73 24.44 31.81
CA ILE A 9 -4.98 23.99 30.64
C ILE A 9 -5.91 23.41 29.57
N PHE A 10 -6.95 22.64 29.95
CA PHE A 10 -7.92 22.10 28.99
C PHE A 10 -8.82 23.18 28.41
N ALA A 11 -9.21 24.18 29.23
CA ALA A 11 -9.98 25.32 28.76
C ALA A 11 -9.18 26.20 27.78
N ALA A 12 -7.89 26.43 28.06
CA ALA A 12 -7.00 27.18 27.17
C ALA A 12 -6.75 26.44 25.84
N LEU A 13 -6.55 25.11 25.89
CA LEU A 13 -6.40 24.29 24.68
C LEU A 13 -7.68 24.29 23.84
N ALA A 14 -8.85 24.18 24.47
CA ALA A 14 -10.14 24.24 23.79
C ALA A 14 -10.34 25.61 23.12
N ALA A 15 -10.08 26.72 23.82
CA ALA A 15 -10.22 28.07 23.27
C ALA A 15 -9.26 28.34 22.08
N ALA A 16 -8.04 27.82 22.15
CA ALA A 16 -7.09 27.89 21.05
C ALA A 16 -7.58 27.12 19.81
N ILE A 17 -8.15 25.93 19.99
CA ILE A 17 -8.77 25.15 18.91
C ILE A 17 -9.95 25.91 18.29
N THR A 18 -10.79 26.56 19.11
CA THR A 18 -11.94 27.36 18.64
C THR A 18 -11.52 28.55 17.79
N LEU A 19 -10.52 29.31 18.25
CA LEU A 19 -10.02 30.48 17.51
C LEU A 19 -9.44 30.08 16.15
N VAL A 20 -8.70 28.97 16.13
CA VAL A 20 -8.11 28.41 14.91
C VAL A 20 -9.19 27.90 13.97
N LEU A 21 -10.23 27.22 14.47
CA LEU A 21 -11.37 26.77 13.67
C LEU A 21 -12.14 27.96 13.07
N ALA A 22 -12.40 29.01 13.85
CA ALA A 22 -13.12 30.20 13.38
C ALA A 22 -12.33 30.96 12.29
N VAL A 23 -11.02 31.14 12.48
CA VAL A 23 -10.14 31.77 11.47
C VAL A 23 -10.06 30.90 10.21
N PHE A 24 -9.94 29.58 10.37
CA PHE A 24 -9.82 28.63 9.28
C PHE A 24 -11.09 28.59 8.40
N VAL A 25 -12.26 28.49 9.02
CA VAL A 25 -13.53 28.45 8.28
C VAL A 25 -13.73 29.77 7.54
N HIS A 26 -13.33 30.90 8.13
CA HIS A 26 -13.34 32.21 7.47
C HIS A 26 -12.34 32.32 6.29
N SER A 27 -11.19 31.64 6.35
CA SER A 27 -10.20 31.65 5.27
C SER A 27 -10.51 30.66 4.13
N VAL A 28 -11.17 29.54 4.42
CA VAL A 28 -11.46 28.49 3.44
C VAL A 28 -12.83 28.66 2.78
N MET A 29 -13.83 29.15 3.51
CA MET A 29 -15.22 29.28 2.99
C MET A 29 -15.49 30.60 2.26
N ARG A 30 -14.54 31.54 2.20
CA ARG A 30 -14.72 32.75 1.38
C ARG A 30 -14.39 32.41 -0.08
N PRO A 31 -15.33 32.58 -1.03
CA PRO A 31 -14.98 32.53 -2.45
C PRO A 31 -13.93 33.60 -2.72
N SER A 32 -12.76 33.19 -3.20
CA SER A 32 -11.66 34.10 -3.55
C SER A 32 -12.06 34.95 -4.75
N SER A 33 -12.59 36.15 -4.51
CA SER A 33 -12.86 37.14 -5.55
C SER A 33 -11.59 37.58 -6.31
N LYS A 34 -10.40 37.35 -5.74
CA LYS A 34 -9.11 37.72 -6.35
C LYS A 34 -8.58 36.72 -7.38
N LYS A 35 -9.14 35.52 -7.51
CA LYS A 35 -8.72 34.57 -8.56
C LYS A 35 -9.32 34.85 -9.94
N ARG A 36 -10.43 35.60 -10.05
CA ARG A 36 -10.98 36.00 -11.36
C ARG A 36 -10.09 37.00 -12.10
N GLU A 37 -9.45 37.94 -11.39
CA GLU A 37 -8.67 39.00 -12.04
C GLU A 37 -7.32 38.53 -12.60
N ILE A 38 -6.72 37.48 -12.01
CA ILE A 38 -5.45 36.90 -12.48
C ILE A 38 -5.69 35.93 -13.66
N VAL A 39 -6.83 35.23 -13.67
CA VAL A 39 -7.22 34.39 -14.81
C VAL A 39 -7.68 35.24 -16.00
N ASP A 40 -8.43 36.33 -15.78
CA ASP A 40 -8.82 37.23 -16.89
C ASP A 40 -7.63 37.96 -17.53
N LYS A 41 -6.58 38.32 -16.77
CA LYS A 41 -5.35 38.88 -17.36
C LYS A 41 -4.55 37.84 -18.16
N SER A 42 -4.43 36.61 -17.65
CA SER A 42 -3.75 35.51 -18.34
C SER A 42 -4.48 35.06 -19.62
N THR A 43 -5.81 35.17 -19.67
CA THR A 43 -6.60 34.77 -20.83
C THR A 43 -6.63 35.87 -21.90
N ARG A 44 -6.47 37.14 -21.49
CA ARG A 44 -6.40 38.29 -22.41
C ARG A 44 -5.02 38.47 -23.06
N GLU A 45 -3.95 37.95 -22.44
CA GLU A 45 -2.60 37.95 -23.02
C GLU A 45 -2.33 36.75 -23.95
N MET A 46 -3.10 35.66 -23.86
CA MET A 46 -3.03 34.52 -24.79
C MET A 46 -3.93 34.67 -26.03
N GLY A 47 -4.85 35.64 -26.06
CA GLY A 47 -5.76 35.90 -27.18
C GLY A 47 -5.18 36.73 -28.33
N ASN A 48 -3.93 37.20 -28.22
CA ASN A 48 -3.26 38.02 -29.25
C ASN A 48 -2.26 37.23 -30.11
N LEU A 49 -2.31 35.89 -30.09
CA LEU A 49 -1.38 35.04 -30.84
C LEU A 49 -2.04 34.12 -31.89
N ILE A 50 -3.32 34.35 -32.20
CA ILE A 50 -4.01 33.66 -33.31
C ILE A 50 -4.58 34.74 -34.23
N ASP A 51 -3.77 35.08 -35.21
CA ASP A 51 -4.11 35.92 -36.35
C ASP A 51 -5.04 35.13 -37.29
N THR A 52 -6.28 35.58 -37.40
CA THR A 52 -7.24 35.11 -38.41
C THR A 52 -7.51 36.24 -39.40
N GLY A 53 -6.76 36.26 -40.49
CA GLY A 53 -7.26 36.70 -41.80
C GLY A 53 -7.22 35.47 -42.71
N GLY A 54 -8.24 35.09 -43.49
CA GLY A 54 -9.37 35.82 -44.02
C GLY A 54 -9.39 35.57 -45.54
N TRP A 55 -10.55 35.15 -46.06
CA TRP A 55 -10.95 35.09 -47.49
C TRP A 55 -10.30 33.94 -48.30
N GLU A 56 -10.95 33.21 -49.21
CA GLU A 56 -12.25 33.31 -49.88
C GLU A 56 -12.58 31.94 -50.53
N ASP A 57 -13.81 31.80 -51.01
CA ASP A 57 -14.34 30.66 -51.77
C ASP A 57 -13.49 30.27 -52.99
N ASP A 58 -13.43 28.98 -53.32
CA ASP A 58 -13.75 28.51 -54.68
C ASP A 58 -13.97 26.99 -54.73
N LYS A 59 -14.74 26.61 -55.74
CA LYS A 59 -15.41 25.35 -55.93
C LYS A 59 -14.59 24.32 -56.71
N ASP A 60 -15.13 23.10 -56.65
CA ASP A 60 -15.15 22.07 -57.68
C ASP A 60 -13.93 21.15 -57.86
N GLU A 61 -14.31 19.92 -58.21
CA GLU A 61 -13.61 18.85 -58.92
C GLU A 61 -13.03 17.66 -58.16
N GLU A 62 -13.46 16.52 -58.70
CA GLU A 62 -13.15 15.13 -58.45
C GLU A 62 -11.65 14.87 -58.64
N ASP A 63 -11.09 13.89 -57.92
CA ASP A 63 -10.43 12.76 -58.57
C ASP A 63 -9.93 11.73 -57.55
N ASP A 64 -10.14 10.48 -57.94
CA ASP A 64 -9.60 9.27 -57.34
C ASP A 64 -8.06 9.31 -57.31
N GLU A 65 -7.43 8.95 -56.20
CA GLU A 65 -6.11 8.30 -56.30
C GLU A 65 -5.85 7.34 -55.13
N VAL A 66 -5.62 6.09 -55.53
CA VAL A 66 -5.19 4.94 -54.75
C VAL A 66 -3.72 5.12 -54.37
N PHE A 67 -3.38 5.01 -53.08
CA PHE A 67 -1.98 4.86 -52.65
C PHE A 67 -1.80 3.55 -51.89
N GLU A 68 -1.21 2.58 -52.57
CA GLU A 68 -0.48 1.46 -51.98
C GLU A 68 0.82 1.99 -51.34
N VAL A 69 1.11 1.56 -50.11
CA VAL A 69 2.46 1.63 -49.55
C VAL A 69 2.79 0.26 -48.97
N GLU A 70 3.46 -0.56 -49.77
CA GLU A 70 4.34 -1.62 -49.30
C GLU A 70 5.60 -0.97 -48.69
N GLN A 71 5.97 -1.38 -47.47
CA GLN A 71 7.35 -1.32 -47.03
C GLN A 71 7.74 -2.64 -46.36
N GLU A 72 8.62 -3.34 -47.05
CA GLU A 72 9.38 -4.49 -46.62
C GLU A 72 10.25 -4.15 -45.39
N MET A 73 10.27 -5.05 -44.41
CA MET A 73 11.31 -5.10 -43.38
C MET A 73 11.97 -6.49 -43.43
N GLU A 74 13.23 -6.53 -43.87
CA GLU A 74 14.15 -7.64 -43.58
C GLU A 74 15.13 -7.28 -42.45
N PRO A 75 15.59 -8.26 -41.63
CA PRO A 75 16.44 -8.01 -40.47
C PRO A 75 17.93 -8.25 -40.74
N LEU A 76 18.77 -7.33 -40.23
CA LEU A 76 20.23 -7.48 -40.14
C LEU A 76 20.62 -8.19 -38.84
N THR A 77 21.00 -9.47 -38.96
CA THR A 77 21.85 -10.19 -37.99
C THR A 77 23.26 -10.29 -38.54
N GLN A 78 24.27 -9.81 -37.79
CA GLN A 78 25.63 -10.38 -37.63
C GLN A 78 26.63 -9.30 -37.18
N ALA A 79 27.23 -9.47 -35.99
CA ALA A 79 28.62 -9.12 -35.67
C ALA A 79 28.92 -9.36 -34.17
N ALA A 80 29.52 -10.51 -33.85
CA ALA A 80 30.28 -10.68 -32.61
C ALA A 80 31.26 -11.86 -32.76
N ALA A 81 32.38 -11.61 -33.43
CA ALA A 81 33.57 -12.45 -33.38
C ALA A 81 34.81 -11.55 -33.41
N ALA A 82 35.83 -11.94 -32.65
CA ALA A 82 37.15 -11.31 -32.46
C ALA A 82 37.19 -10.12 -31.48
N VAL A 83 37.60 -10.39 -30.24
CA VAL A 83 38.90 -9.96 -29.69
C VAL A 83 39.26 -10.91 -28.53
N ALA A 84 40.13 -11.86 -28.82
CA ALA A 84 40.88 -12.61 -27.84
C ALA A 84 42.36 -12.43 -28.20
N GLU A 85 43.10 -11.64 -27.42
CA GLU A 85 44.53 -11.75 -27.12
C GLU A 85 45.00 -10.50 -26.39
N GLY A 86 45.75 -10.68 -25.28
CA GLY A 86 46.67 -9.65 -24.80
C GLY A 86 46.71 -9.36 -23.31
N GLN A 87 47.60 -10.09 -22.63
CA GLN A 87 48.44 -9.65 -21.51
C GLN A 87 47.91 -9.77 -20.07
N GLY A 88 48.57 -10.69 -19.36
CA GLY A 88 48.36 -10.99 -17.95
C GLY A 88 49.08 -10.05 -17.00
N LEU A 89 48.81 -10.25 -15.71
CA LEU A 89 49.61 -10.11 -14.47
C LEU A 89 48.59 -10.51 -13.38
N GLY A 90 48.63 -11.69 -12.75
CA GLY A 90 49.65 -12.18 -11.82
C GLY A 90 49.00 -12.33 -10.43
N GLY A 91 49.00 -13.54 -9.86
CA GLY A 91 48.62 -13.76 -8.45
C GLY A 91 47.80 -15.03 -8.21
N GLY A 92 48.46 -16.10 -7.76
CA GLY A 92 47.87 -17.42 -7.59
C GLY A 92 47.05 -17.64 -6.32
N ALA A 93 46.15 -18.61 -6.40
CA ALA A 93 45.75 -19.48 -5.30
C ALA A 93 45.26 -20.81 -5.90
N MET A 94 45.97 -21.90 -5.60
CA MET A 94 45.54 -23.26 -5.90
C MET A 94 44.32 -23.62 -5.04
N THR A 95 43.22 -24.03 -5.67
CA THR A 95 42.23 -24.91 -5.04
C THR A 95 41.68 -25.90 -6.07
N ASP A 96 41.64 -27.16 -5.67
CA ASP A 96 41.35 -28.37 -6.47
C ASP A 96 40.08 -28.30 -7.32
N SER A 97 40.27 -28.41 -8.64
CA SER A 97 39.22 -28.41 -9.67
C SER A 97 38.53 -29.77 -9.87
N ALA A 98 38.98 -30.82 -9.18
CA ALA A 98 38.51 -32.19 -9.41
C ALA A 98 37.15 -32.51 -8.76
N THR A 99 36.74 -31.79 -7.70
CA THR A 99 35.50 -32.09 -6.97
C THR A 99 34.27 -31.38 -7.55
N ILE A 100 34.46 -30.31 -8.33
CA ILE A 100 33.35 -29.52 -8.93
C ILE A 100 32.86 -30.15 -10.25
N ALA A 101 33.74 -30.84 -10.98
CA ALA A 101 33.38 -31.46 -12.26
C ALA A 101 32.46 -32.69 -12.13
N ALA A 102 32.54 -33.43 -11.01
CA ALA A 102 31.74 -34.65 -10.80
C ALA A 102 30.28 -34.39 -10.33
N ILE A 103 29.96 -33.17 -9.88
CA ILE A 103 28.62 -32.83 -9.37
C ILE A 103 27.73 -32.24 -10.47
N ASN A 104 28.32 -31.58 -11.49
CA ASN A 104 27.57 -30.86 -12.51
C ASN A 104 27.05 -31.72 -13.68
N SER A 105 27.47 -32.98 -13.83
CA SER A 105 27.09 -33.81 -14.99
C SER A 105 25.82 -34.66 -14.80
N SER A 106 25.07 -34.51 -13.70
CA SER A 106 24.02 -35.47 -13.32
C SER A 106 22.59 -34.91 -13.18
N TRP A 107 22.33 -33.60 -13.37
CA TRP A 107 21.05 -33.00 -12.91
C TRP A 107 20.39 -31.98 -13.85
N GLY A 108 20.69 -32.01 -15.16
CA GLY A 108 20.25 -31.00 -16.14
C GLY A 108 18.76 -30.96 -16.50
N ASP A 109 17.95 -31.99 -16.20
CA ASP A 109 16.64 -32.14 -16.87
C ASP A 109 15.39 -31.90 -15.99
N LYS A 110 15.53 -31.53 -14.71
CA LYS A 110 14.38 -31.52 -13.77
C LYS A 110 13.72 -30.17 -13.50
N ASP A 111 14.38 -29.03 -13.76
CA ASP A 111 13.87 -27.71 -13.35
C ASP A 111 12.99 -27.02 -14.40
N ASP A 112 13.12 -27.34 -15.69
CA ASP A 112 12.31 -26.71 -16.74
C ASP A 112 10.82 -27.07 -16.65
N ASN A 113 10.50 -28.22 -16.02
CA ASN A 113 9.12 -28.65 -15.83
C ASN A 113 8.35 -27.80 -14.80
N ALA A 114 8.99 -27.21 -13.80
CA ALA A 114 8.29 -26.45 -12.75
C ALA A 114 7.86 -25.06 -13.23
N VAL A 115 8.74 -24.36 -13.96
CA VAL A 115 8.44 -23.05 -14.56
C VAL A 115 7.38 -23.19 -15.66
N LYS A 116 7.49 -24.25 -16.48
CA LYS A 116 6.48 -24.57 -17.48
C LYS A 116 5.11 -24.81 -16.84
N LYS A 117 5.04 -25.57 -15.74
CA LYS A 117 3.80 -25.85 -15.03
C LYS A 117 3.13 -24.62 -14.42
N GLN A 118 3.89 -23.65 -13.89
CA GLN A 118 3.30 -22.41 -13.34
C GLN A 118 2.75 -21.52 -14.47
N ARG A 119 3.49 -21.39 -15.58
CA ARG A 119 3.01 -20.64 -16.74
C ARG A 119 1.75 -21.27 -17.34
N GLU A 120 1.72 -22.59 -17.47
CA GLU A 120 0.53 -23.33 -17.90
C GLU A 120 -0.65 -23.12 -16.94
N ALA A 121 -0.42 -23.03 -15.63
CA ALA A 121 -1.49 -22.75 -14.66
C ALA A 121 -2.04 -21.32 -14.77
N ASP A 122 -1.17 -20.32 -14.94
CA ASP A 122 -1.58 -18.92 -15.10
C ASP A 122 -2.27 -18.69 -16.46
N GLU A 123 -1.80 -19.35 -17.51
CA GLU A 123 -2.39 -19.32 -18.85
C GLU A 123 -3.72 -20.06 -18.90
N ALA A 124 -3.84 -21.21 -18.22
CA ALA A 124 -5.11 -21.92 -18.06
C ALA A 124 -6.13 -21.11 -17.26
N ALA A 125 -5.73 -20.45 -16.17
CA ALA A 125 -6.63 -19.59 -15.39
C ALA A 125 -7.08 -18.36 -16.19
N ALA A 126 -6.21 -17.81 -17.05
CA ALA A 126 -6.57 -16.72 -17.95
C ALA A 126 -7.49 -17.19 -19.09
N ALA A 127 -7.25 -18.38 -19.65
CA ALA A 127 -8.08 -18.97 -20.69
C ALA A 127 -9.46 -19.39 -20.16
N GLU A 128 -9.55 -19.92 -18.94
CA GLU A 128 -10.82 -20.25 -18.28
C GLU A 128 -11.66 -18.99 -18.01
N GLN A 129 -11.01 -17.90 -17.55
CA GLN A 129 -11.68 -16.60 -17.41
C GLN A 129 -12.17 -16.06 -18.76
N GLN A 130 -11.37 -16.21 -19.82
CA GLN A 130 -11.72 -15.70 -21.14
C GLN A 130 -12.81 -16.55 -21.81
N ALA A 131 -12.82 -17.87 -21.59
CA ALA A 131 -13.90 -18.75 -22.05
C ALA A 131 -15.22 -18.49 -21.30
N GLU A 132 -15.18 -18.21 -19.99
CA GLU A 132 -16.36 -17.72 -19.26
C GLU A 132 -16.82 -16.34 -19.78
N GLU A 133 -15.92 -15.51 -20.31
CA GLU A 133 -16.27 -14.19 -20.86
C GLU A 133 -16.99 -14.28 -22.22
N ASP A 134 -16.64 -15.26 -23.06
CA ASP A 134 -17.18 -15.42 -24.41
C ASP A 134 -18.51 -16.23 -24.44
N GLU A 135 -18.82 -17.07 -23.44
CA GLU A 135 -20.06 -17.87 -23.38
C GLU A 135 -21.32 -17.08 -22.93
N ASP A 136 -21.17 -15.87 -22.40
CA ASP A 136 -22.24 -15.15 -21.69
C ASP A 136 -23.17 -14.29 -22.59
N ASP A 137 -23.00 -14.26 -23.91
CA ASP A 137 -23.73 -13.33 -24.81
C ASP A 137 -24.98 -13.91 -25.53
N GLU A 138 -25.33 -15.22 -25.47
CA GLU A 138 -26.35 -15.76 -26.41
C GLU A 138 -27.46 -16.71 -25.89
N THR A 139 -27.66 -16.90 -24.59
CA THR A 139 -28.86 -17.66 -24.12
C THR A 139 -29.81 -16.82 -23.27
N GLU A 140 -30.75 -16.15 -23.95
CA GLU A 140 -31.95 -15.54 -23.37
C GLU A 140 -32.89 -16.63 -22.81
N GLU A 141 -32.56 -17.21 -21.65
CA GLU A 141 -33.45 -18.19 -21.01
C GLU A 141 -34.14 -17.66 -19.76
N GLU A 142 -35.34 -18.19 -19.51
CA GLU A 142 -36.35 -17.74 -18.55
C GLU A 142 -35.91 -17.99 -17.10
N GLY A 143 -35.82 -16.94 -16.27
CA GLY A 143 -35.58 -17.04 -14.83
C GLY A 143 -36.05 -15.78 -14.11
N PRO A 144 -36.30 -15.82 -12.79
CA PRO A 144 -36.86 -14.67 -12.06
C PRO A 144 -35.90 -13.49 -11.90
N PHE A 145 -34.61 -13.69 -12.15
CA PHE A 145 -33.58 -12.64 -12.09
C PHE A 145 -32.76 -12.62 -13.39
N LYS A 146 -32.38 -11.41 -13.80
CA LYS A 146 -31.51 -11.11 -14.95
C LYS A 146 -30.12 -10.71 -14.46
N ILE A 147 -29.11 -10.84 -15.34
CA ILE A 147 -27.77 -10.29 -15.08
C ILE A 147 -27.91 -8.78 -14.87
N GLY A 148 -27.27 -8.23 -13.84
CA GLY A 148 -27.47 -6.85 -13.42
C GLY A 148 -28.44 -6.66 -12.27
N ASP A 149 -29.37 -7.60 -12.05
CA ASP A 149 -30.35 -7.45 -10.99
C ASP A 149 -29.66 -7.40 -9.61
N ARG A 150 -30.14 -6.45 -8.81
CA ARG A 150 -29.76 -6.30 -7.41
C ARG A 150 -30.54 -7.28 -6.58
N VAL A 151 -29.84 -8.06 -5.75
CA VAL A 151 -30.46 -9.10 -4.93
C VAL A 151 -29.97 -9.08 -3.50
N VAL A 152 -30.82 -9.59 -2.60
CA VAL A 152 -30.54 -9.85 -1.20
C VAL A 152 -30.61 -11.33 -0.95
N MET A 153 -29.58 -11.89 -0.34
CA MET A 153 -29.57 -13.29 0.06
C MET A 153 -30.57 -13.55 1.19
N ALA A 154 -31.36 -14.60 1.05
CA ALA A 154 -32.36 -14.99 2.06
C ALA A 154 -32.53 -16.51 2.16
N GLY A 155 -32.94 -16.99 3.33
CA GLY A 155 -33.31 -18.42 3.51
C GLY A 155 -32.15 -19.42 3.41
N LEU A 156 -30.89 -18.98 3.38
CA LEU A 156 -29.73 -19.88 3.37
C LEU A 156 -29.61 -20.60 4.72
N LYS A 157 -29.72 -21.93 4.72
CA LYS A 157 -29.61 -22.76 5.93
C LYS A 157 -28.15 -23.05 6.31
N LYS A 158 -27.34 -23.49 5.33
CA LYS A 158 -25.92 -23.86 5.55
C LYS A 158 -24.98 -22.65 5.63
N ALA A 159 -25.39 -21.52 5.06
CA ALA A 159 -24.64 -20.27 5.05
C ALA A 159 -25.47 -19.13 5.65
N ALA A 160 -26.10 -19.36 6.81
CA ALA A 160 -27.03 -18.41 7.40
C ALA A 160 -26.42 -17.02 7.68
N HIS A 161 -25.10 -16.94 7.86
CA HIS A 161 -24.34 -15.70 8.02
C HIS A 161 -24.32 -14.81 6.76
N LEU A 162 -24.70 -15.36 5.60
CA LEU A 162 -24.83 -14.64 4.34
C LEU A 162 -26.25 -14.06 4.14
N ASN A 163 -27.25 -14.49 4.91
CA ASN A 163 -28.59 -13.91 4.81
C ASN A 163 -28.58 -12.41 5.16
N GLY A 164 -29.30 -11.61 4.37
CA GLY A 164 -29.35 -10.15 4.48
C GLY A 164 -28.19 -9.41 3.82
N ARG A 165 -27.25 -10.12 3.20
CA ARG A 165 -26.19 -9.50 2.38
C ARG A 165 -26.70 -9.22 0.98
N HIS A 166 -26.20 -8.13 0.41
CA HIS A 166 -26.56 -7.62 -0.90
C HIS A 166 -25.51 -7.98 -1.95
N GLY A 167 -25.93 -8.11 -3.20
CA GLY A 167 -25.05 -8.32 -4.34
C GLY A 167 -25.75 -8.15 -5.68
N ILE A 168 -25.01 -8.41 -6.75
CA ILE A 168 -25.47 -8.30 -8.15
C ILE A 168 -25.40 -9.67 -8.81
N ILE A 169 -26.41 -10.02 -9.60
CA ILE A 169 -26.36 -11.20 -10.46
C ILE A 169 -25.29 -10.99 -11.53
N SER A 170 -24.24 -11.80 -11.51
CA SER A 170 -23.09 -11.69 -12.41
C SER A 170 -23.11 -12.67 -13.57
N GLY A 171 -24.03 -13.63 -13.56
CA GLY A 171 -24.23 -14.58 -14.65
C GLY A 171 -25.36 -15.54 -14.35
N ARG A 172 -25.42 -16.65 -15.08
CA ARG A 172 -26.33 -17.75 -14.79
C ARG A 172 -25.60 -19.08 -14.94
N SER A 173 -25.77 -19.98 -13.97
CA SER A 173 -25.21 -21.33 -14.04
C SER A 173 -26.25 -22.31 -14.55
N ARG A 174 -25.82 -23.34 -15.29
CA ARG A 174 -26.67 -24.43 -15.80
C ARG A 174 -27.49 -25.13 -14.69
N ASP A 175 -26.99 -25.11 -13.45
CA ASP A 175 -27.64 -25.75 -12.29
C ASP A 175 -28.82 -24.95 -11.69
N HIS A 176 -29.41 -24.01 -12.45
CA HIS A 176 -30.43 -23.06 -11.97
C HIS A 176 -29.99 -22.25 -10.75
N ARG A 177 -28.69 -21.99 -10.66
CA ARG A 177 -28.10 -21.10 -9.65
C ARG A 177 -27.60 -19.84 -10.32
N TYR A 178 -27.65 -18.76 -9.56
CA TYR A 178 -27.15 -17.46 -9.96
C TYR A 178 -25.83 -17.20 -9.26
N PRO A 179 -24.73 -17.02 -10.01
CA PRO A 179 -23.56 -16.33 -9.51
C PRO A 179 -23.92 -14.91 -9.06
N VAL A 180 -23.63 -14.60 -7.80
CA VAL A 180 -23.87 -13.31 -7.16
C VAL A 180 -22.55 -12.74 -6.70
N ASP A 181 -22.22 -11.54 -7.19
CA ASP A 181 -21.08 -10.75 -6.73
C ASP A 181 -21.52 -9.90 -5.56
N LEU A 182 -20.98 -10.17 -4.37
CA LEU A 182 -21.38 -9.49 -3.14
C LEU A 182 -20.75 -8.10 -3.02
N ASP A 183 -21.54 -7.11 -2.59
CA ASP A 183 -21.08 -5.72 -2.41
C ASP A 183 -20.00 -5.61 -1.34
N LEU A 184 -20.12 -6.41 -0.27
CA LEU A 184 -19.28 -6.35 0.91
C LEU A 184 -18.85 -7.76 1.32
N MET A 185 -17.56 -8.06 1.25
CA MET A 185 -17.00 -9.31 1.74
C MET A 185 -15.80 -9.06 2.64
N ASP A 186 -15.74 -9.85 3.72
CA ASP A 186 -14.64 -9.98 4.67
C ASP A 186 -13.37 -10.55 3.97
N PRO A 187 -12.16 -10.40 4.56
CA PRO A 187 -10.86 -10.22 3.88
C PRO A 187 -10.52 -11.17 2.70
N PRO A 188 -9.57 -10.78 1.82
CA PRO A 188 -9.40 -11.15 0.40
C PRO A 188 -9.18 -12.64 0.03
N THR A 189 -9.34 -13.55 0.98
CA THR A 189 -9.00 -14.98 0.84
C THR A 189 -10.08 -15.82 0.14
N LYS A 190 -11.26 -15.27 -0.17
CA LYS A 190 -12.31 -15.97 -0.91
C LYS A 190 -12.82 -15.10 -2.05
N THR A 191 -13.18 -15.73 -3.16
CA THR A 191 -13.88 -15.08 -4.27
C THR A 191 -15.17 -14.44 -3.74
N ASN A 192 -15.43 -13.18 -4.11
CA ASN A 192 -16.66 -12.46 -3.73
C ASN A 192 -17.90 -12.94 -4.49
N ARG A 193 -17.71 -13.94 -5.36
CA ARG A 193 -18.73 -14.56 -6.20
C ARG A 193 -19.21 -15.86 -5.56
N ILE A 194 -20.51 -15.96 -5.32
CA ILE A 194 -21.15 -17.14 -4.75
C ILE A 194 -22.29 -17.62 -5.65
N SER A 195 -22.52 -18.92 -5.72
CA SER A 195 -23.59 -19.49 -6.55
C SER A 195 -24.81 -19.85 -5.70
N VAL A 196 -25.92 -19.12 -5.89
CA VAL A 196 -27.12 -19.14 -5.03
C VAL A 196 -28.35 -19.56 -5.82
N LYS A 197 -29.24 -20.37 -5.23
CA LYS A 197 -30.52 -20.74 -5.86
C LYS A 197 -31.49 -19.56 -5.90
N ALA A 198 -32.38 -19.54 -6.90
CA ALA A 198 -33.42 -18.52 -7.03
C ALA A 198 -34.24 -18.32 -5.74
N ASP A 199 -34.68 -19.41 -5.11
CA ASP A 199 -35.46 -19.38 -3.85
C ASP A 199 -34.71 -18.76 -2.66
N ASN A 200 -33.38 -18.64 -2.78
CA ASN A 200 -32.52 -18.03 -1.77
C ASN A 200 -32.11 -16.58 -2.11
N LEU A 201 -32.76 -16.00 -3.12
CA LEU A 201 -32.57 -14.62 -3.54
C LEU A 201 -33.90 -13.88 -3.45
N LYS A 202 -33.83 -12.64 -3.01
CA LYS A 202 -34.92 -11.67 -3.10
C LYS A 202 -34.44 -10.51 -3.94
N ALA A 203 -35.31 -9.97 -4.80
CA ALA A 203 -35.01 -8.69 -5.44
C ALA A 203 -34.73 -7.66 -4.34
N GLU A 204 -33.65 -6.89 -4.51
CA GLU A 204 -33.40 -5.72 -3.68
C GLU A 204 -34.60 -4.77 -3.84
N ALA A 205 -35.16 -4.30 -2.72
CA ALA A 205 -36.30 -3.41 -2.79
C ALA A 205 -35.94 -2.17 -3.60
N THR A 206 -36.78 -1.81 -4.56
CA THR A 206 -36.63 -0.58 -5.31
C THR A 206 -36.65 0.57 -4.33
N ILE A 207 -35.55 1.29 -4.29
CA ILE A 207 -35.42 2.46 -3.45
C ILE A 207 -36.03 3.60 -4.25
N ASP A 208 -37.27 3.97 -3.90
CA ASP A 208 -37.96 5.14 -4.43
C ASP A 208 -37.27 6.38 -3.85
N PHE A 209 -36.09 6.67 -4.40
CA PHE A 209 -35.20 7.70 -3.89
C PHE A 209 -35.45 8.97 -4.67
N ASP A 210 -35.81 10.01 -3.95
CA ASP A 210 -35.68 11.36 -4.48
C ASP A 210 -34.18 11.63 -4.69
N GLU A 211 -33.76 11.67 -5.96
CA GLU A 211 -32.37 11.99 -6.35
C GLU A 211 -31.86 13.28 -5.70
N GLY A 212 -32.77 14.18 -5.26
CA GLY A 212 -32.43 15.36 -4.47
C GLY A 212 -31.76 15.08 -3.12
N TYR A 213 -31.86 13.86 -2.58
CA TYR A 213 -31.14 13.44 -1.37
C TYR A 213 -29.76 12.85 -1.63
N ARG A 214 -29.44 12.50 -2.89
CA ARG A 214 -28.10 11.98 -3.20
C ARG A 214 -27.11 13.14 -3.22
N ALA A 215 -25.90 12.91 -2.73
CA ALA A 215 -24.87 13.93 -2.85
C ALA A 215 -24.63 14.25 -4.33
N ALA A 216 -24.73 15.54 -4.66
CA ALA A 216 -24.48 16.03 -6.00
C ALA A 216 -23.02 15.78 -6.41
N VAL A 217 -22.83 15.45 -7.68
CA VAL A 217 -21.52 15.14 -8.27
C VAL A 217 -21.30 16.04 -9.47
N LYS A 218 -20.07 16.53 -9.61
CA LYS A 218 -19.60 17.30 -10.74
C LYS A 218 -18.21 16.83 -11.11
N ASP A 219 -17.96 16.52 -12.39
CA ASP A 219 -16.64 16.16 -12.90
C ASP A 219 -15.92 15.08 -12.05
N GLY A 220 -16.63 14.02 -11.68
CA GLY A 220 -16.13 12.87 -10.94
C GLY A 220 -15.86 13.11 -9.44
N HIS A 221 -16.28 14.25 -8.90
CA HIS A 221 -16.14 14.56 -7.48
C HIS A 221 -17.42 15.17 -6.91
N LEU A 222 -17.56 15.11 -5.58
CA LEU A 222 -18.67 15.70 -4.87
C LEU A 222 -18.72 17.21 -5.16
N GLU A 223 -19.92 17.74 -5.32
CA GLU A 223 -20.12 19.19 -5.36
C GLU A 223 -19.42 19.83 -4.14
N GLU A 224 -18.87 21.04 -4.34
CA GLU A 224 -17.98 21.72 -3.40
C GLU A 224 -18.50 21.67 -1.95
N ARG A 225 -19.80 21.90 -1.73
CA ARG A 225 -20.41 21.86 -0.40
C ARG A 225 -20.27 20.48 0.27
N HIS A 226 -20.66 19.40 -0.39
CA HIS A 226 -20.52 18.04 0.14
C HIS A 226 -19.04 17.67 0.29
N GLY A 227 -18.23 18.00 -0.71
CA GLY A 227 -16.80 17.71 -0.72
C GLY A 227 -16.02 18.34 0.43
N GLN A 228 -16.31 19.62 0.72
CA GLN A 228 -15.75 20.34 1.86
C GLN A 228 -16.15 19.71 3.19
N VAL A 229 -17.42 19.33 3.35
CA VAL A 229 -17.93 18.67 4.58
C VAL A 229 -17.24 17.33 4.80
N VAL A 230 -17.21 16.45 3.80
CA VAL A 230 -16.54 15.15 3.91
C VAL A 230 -15.07 15.33 4.26
N ALA A 231 -14.38 16.24 3.57
CA ALA A 231 -12.97 16.47 3.80
C ALA A 231 -12.69 17.06 5.19
N PHE A 232 -13.55 17.95 5.68
CA PHE A 232 -13.48 18.47 7.04
C PHE A 232 -13.64 17.37 8.09
N ILE A 233 -14.59 16.45 7.88
CA ILE A 233 -14.81 15.31 8.77
C ILE A 233 -13.56 14.40 8.78
N PHE A 234 -12.99 14.05 7.62
CA PHE A 234 -11.76 13.24 7.55
C PHE A 234 -10.56 13.94 8.19
N ASP A 235 -10.37 15.23 7.92
CA ASP A 235 -9.27 16.00 8.52
C ASP A 235 -9.42 16.06 10.06
N THR A 236 -10.64 16.27 10.56
CA THR A 236 -10.94 16.26 12.00
C THR A 236 -10.67 14.89 12.61
N MET A 237 -11.07 13.83 11.92
CA MET A 237 -10.82 12.45 12.33
C MET A 237 -9.32 12.16 12.46
N GLN A 238 -8.49 12.59 11.50
CA GLN A 238 -7.04 12.41 11.55
C GLN A 238 -6.41 13.16 12.74
N CYS A 239 -6.83 14.41 12.99
CA CYS A 239 -6.40 15.17 14.16
C CYS A 239 -6.78 14.49 15.48
N LEU A 240 -8.01 13.98 15.59
CA LEU A 240 -8.47 13.27 16.79
C LEU A 240 -7.62 12.03 17.07
N VAL A 241 -7.31 11.24 16.04
CA VAL A 241 -6.46 10.07 16.20
C VAL A 241 -5.03 10.47 16.60
N ALA A 242 -4.45 11.45 15.92
CA ALA A 242 -3.10 11.91 16.24
C ALA A 242 -3.01 12.43 17.68
N ALA A 243 -3.90 13.34 18.07
CA ALA A 243 -3.85 14.02 19.37
C ALA A 243 -4.31 13.11 20.52
N GLN A 244 -5.46 12.44 20.39
CA GLN A 244 -6.11 11.76 21.52
C GLN A 244 -5.75 10.28 21.62
N PHE A 245 -5.62 9.59 20.49
CA PHE A 245 -5.33 8.15 20.50
C PHE A 245 -3.82 7.93 20.59
N LEU A 246 -3.06 8.54 19.68
CA LEU A 246 -1.61 8.36 19.60
C LEU A 246 -0.84 9.25 20.58
N GLY A 247 -1.41 10.38 21.00
CA GLY A 247 -0.74 11.33 21.88
C GLY A 247 0.38 12.08 21.17
N ASP A 248 0.20 12.38 19.88
CA ASP A 248 1.14 13.13 19.07
C ASP A 248 0.88 14.64 19.22
N PRO A 249 1.70 15.38 19.98
CA PRO A 249 1.47 16.80 20.22
C PRO A 249 1.71 17.66 18.98
N SER A 250 2.36 17.12 17.93
CA SER A 250 2.65 17.87 16.70
C SER A 250 1.45 18.02 15.77
N LEU A 251 0.37 17.29 16.03
CA LEU A 251 -0.85 17.26 15.20
C LEU A 251 -2.11 17.45 16.06
N GLY A 252 -2.06 18.44 16.95
CA GLY A 252 -3.14 18.75 17.89
C GLY A 252 -4.34 19.46 17.25
N THR A 253 -4.12 20.19 16.16
CA THR A 253 -5.14 21.00 15.49
C THR A 253 -5.22 20.73 13.99
N LEU A 254 -6.32 21.13 13.35
CA LEU A 254 -6.44 21.11 11.89
C LEU A 254 -5.35 21.96 11.21
N SER A 255 -5.01 23.12 11.80
CA SER A 255 -3.93 23.97 11.28
C SER A 255 -2.59 23.24 11.26
N ASP A 256 -2.30 22.47 12.30
CA ASP A 256 -1.08 21.66 12.37
C ASP A 256 -1.07 20.57 11.30
N LEU A 257 -2.21 19.90 11.08
CA LEU A 257 -2.36 18.91 10.01
C LEU A 257 -2.13 19.52 8.62
N TYR A 258 -2.67 20.71 8.35
CA TYR A 258 -2.43 21.40 7.07
C TYR A 258 -0.99 21.84 6.90
N LYS A 259 -0.39 22.47 7.93
CA LYS A 259 1.03 22.84 7.91
C LYS A 259 1.89 21.61 7.66
N PHE A 260 1.58 20.52 8.34
CA PHE A 260 2.27 19.25 8.20
C PHE A 260 2.17 18.68 6.77
N ARG A 261 0.98 18.69 6.16
CA ARG A 261 0.80 18.29 4.74
C ARG A 261 1.58 19.18 3.78
N GLN A 262 1.59 20.49 4.01
CA GLN A 262 2.31 21.46 3.16
C GLN A 262 3.84 21.32 3.29
N SER A 263 4.34 21.10 4.51
CA SER A 263 5.80 21.10 4.77
C SER A 263 6.46 19.74 4.65
N GLY A 264 5.73 18.63 4.87
CA GLY A 264 6.32 17.30 5.04
C GLY A 264 6.37 16.43 3.78
N GLY A 265 5.87 16.92 2.65
CA GLY A 265 5.93 16.21 1.36
C GLY A 265 5.42 14.75 1.43
N PRO A 266 6.08 13.79 0.78
CA PRO A 266 5.64 12.39 0.78
C PRO A 266 5.56 11.74 2.18
N GLN A 267 6.42 12.14 3.12
CA GLN A 267 6.39 11.59 4.49
C GLN A 267 5.16 12.06 5.26
N ALA A 268 4.74 13.31 5.07
CA ALA A 268 3.51 13.80 5.67
C ALA A 268 2.28 13.10 5.13
N MET A 269 2.22 12.89 3.81
CA MET A 269 1.13 12.12 3.20
C MET A 269 1.08 10.69 3.72
N ALA A 270 2.24 10.02 3.81
CA ALA A 270 2.32 8.67 4.37
C ALA A 270 1.82 8.61 5.84
N LYS A 271 2.15 9.62 6.67
CA LYS A 271 1.64 9.70 8.04
C LYS A 271 0.14 10.01 8.08
N CYS A 272 -0.38 10.89 7.21
CA CYS A 272 -1.82 11.17 7.11
C CYS A 272 -2.59 9.91 6.73
N ASN A 273 -2.11 9.15 5.74
CA ASN A 273 -2.70 7.86 5.35
C ASN A 273 -2.69 6.86 6.52
N ALA A 274 -1.59 6.79 7.28
CA ALA A 274 -1.51 5.93 8.47
C ALA A 274 -2.49 6.36 9.58
N LEU A 275 -2.67 7.67 9.79
CA LEU A 275 -3.67 8.22 10.72
C LEU A 275 -5.08 7.88 10.27
N GLN A 276 -5.37 8.02 8.98
CA GLN A 276 -6.65 7.68 8.36
C GLN A 276 -6.97 6.19 8.54
N GLY A 277 -6.03 5.31 8.18
CA GLY A 277 -6.19 3.85 8.37
C GLY A 277 -6.38 3.49 9.85
N SER A 278 -5.68 4.18 10.75
CA SER A 278 -5.85 4.02 12.20
C SER A 278 -7.24 4.43 12.66
N ALA A 279 -7.73 5.57 12.18
CA ALA A 279 -9.07 6.05 12.47
C ALA A 279 -10.14 5.03 12.08
N TRP A 280 -10.01 4.45 10.89
CA TRP A 280 -10.94 3.43 10.44
C TRP A 280 -10.92 2.18 11.30
N SER A 281 -9.74 1.71 11.71
CA SER A 281 -9.63 0.54 12.60
C SER A 281 -10.25 0.77 13.99
N LEU A 282 -10.44 2.04 14.38
CA LEU A 282 -10.95 2.45 15.68
C LEU A 282 -12.32 3.16 15.59
N TRP A 283 -12.97 3.06 14.42
CA TRP A 283 -14.15 3.85 14.08
C TRP A 283 -15.29 3.66 15.09
N THR A 284 -15.66 2.41 15.35
CA THR A 284 -16.72 2.02 16.31
C THR A 284 -16.18 1.34 17.57
N ASP A 285 -14.93 0.90 17.56
CA ASP A 285 -14.29 0.23 18.70
C ASP A 285 -13.01 0.98 19.07
N PRO A 286 -12.90 1.57 20.27
CA PRO A 286 -11.66 2.21 20.71
C PRO A 286 -10.48 1.24 20.89
N GLY A 287 -10.73 -0.07 20.94
CA GLY A 287 -9.73 -1.12 21.04
C GLY A 287 -8.72 -0.85 22.17
N PRO A 288 -7.40 -0.93 21.89
CA PRO A 288 -6.37 -0.75 22.91
C PRO A 288 -6.29 0.69 23.47
N PHE A 289 -6.99 1.66 22.87
CA PHE A 289 -6.98 3.05 23.31
C PHE A 289 -8.14 3.39 24.24
N ALA A 290 -9.03 2.44 24.55
CA ALA A 290 -10.17 2.65 25.45
C ALA A 290 -9.80 3.37 26.78
N PRO A 291 -8.65 3.08 27.45
CA PRO A 291 -8.27 3.82 28.65
C PRO A 291 -8.02 5.32 28.41
N ARG A 292 -7.45 5.69 27.26
CA ARG A 292 -7.19 7.10 26.90
C ARG A 292 -8.45 7.82 26.42
N THR A 293 -9.33 7.09 25.75
CA THR A 293 -10.53 7.66 25.13
C THR A 293 -11.76 7.52 26.01
N GLN A 294 -11.61 7.09 27.27
CA GLN A 294 -12.71 6.82 28.21
C GLN A 294 -13.75 5.86 27.61
N GLY A 295 -13.28 4.84 26.87
CA GLY A 295 -14.12 3.86 26.18
C GLY A 295 -14.87 4.38 24.96
N LYS A 296 -14.66 5.63 24.53
CA LYS A 296 -15.31 6.20 23.35
C LYS A 296 -14.54 5.86 22.08
N SER A 297 -15.27 5.44 21.04
CA SER A 297 -14.71 5.19 19.70
C SER A 297 -14.29 6.48 18.99
N VAL A 298 -13.64 6.37 17.83
CA VAL A 298 -13.33 7.54 16.99
C VAL A 298 -14.61 8.25 16.56
N TYR A 299 -15.64 7.50 16.15
CA TYR A 299 -16.95 8.08 15.80
C TYR A 299 -17.57 8.84 16.97
N ASP A 300 -17.62 8.25 18.16
CA ASP A 300 -18.21 8.91 19.34
C ASP A 300 -17.45 10.19 19.71
N ARG A 301 -16.11 10.16 19.63
CA ARG A 301 -15.26 11.33 19.90
C ARG A 301 -15.41 12.40 18.84
N LEU A 302 -15.50 12.01 17.58
CA LEU A 302 -15.72 12.91 16.45
C LEU A 302 -17.10 13.57 16.55
N LYS A 303 -18.14 12.77 16.78
CA LYS A 303 -19.50 13.24 17.00
C LYS A 303 -19.57 14.21 18.17
N TYR A 304 -19.00 13.84 19.32
CA TYR A 304 -18.90 14.73 20.48
C TYR A 304 -18.16 16.03 20.16
N THR A 305 -17.01 15.95 19.49
CA THR A 305 -16.18 17.13 19.19
C THR A 305 -16.89 18.07 18.22
N LEU A 306 -17.53 17.52 17.19
CA LEU A 306 -18.30 18.31 16.24
C LEU A 306 -19.56 18.85 16.90
N GLN A 307 -20.42 18.01 17.48
CA GLN A 307 -21.73 18.40 18.00
C GLN A 307 -21.69 19.19 19.30
N GLN A 308 -20.86 18.84 20.28
CA GLN A 308 -20.84 19.58 21.55
C GLN A 308 -19.88 20.76 21.52
N SER A 309 -18.61 20.53 21.21
CA SER A 309 -17.62 21.61 21.31
C SER A 309 -17.91 22.77 20.36
N VAL A 310 -18.42 22.50 19.15
CA VAL A 310 -18.67 23.57 18.17
C VAL A 310 -20.00 24.29 18.46
N VAL A 311 -21.06 23.56 18.85
CA VAL A 311 -22.39 24.14 19.10
C VAL A 311 -22.42 24.96 20.38
N GLU A 312 -21.89 24.43 21.47
CA GLU A 312 -21.88 25.11 22.78
C GLU A 312 -21.06 26.40 22.74
N GLN A 313 -19.94 26.40 21.99
CA GLN A 313 -19.03 27.55 21.93
C GLN A 313 -19.48 28.64 20.96
N ASN A 314 -20.35 28.32 19.98
CA ASN A 314 -20.77 29.27 18.94
C ASN A 314 -22.26 29.63 19.01
N GLY A 315 -22.95 29.20 20.08
CA GLY A 315 -24.31 29.60 20.37
C GLY A 315 -25.37 28.93 19.48
N GLY A 316 -25.11 27.72 18.99
CA GLY A 316 -26.05 26.95 18.17
C GLY A 316 -25.58 26.66 16.75
N VAL A 317 -26.11 25.59 16.16
CA VAL A 317 -25.91 25.24 14.74
C VAL A 317 -26.39 26.37 13.84
N ASP A 318 -27.55 26.95 14.13
CA ASP A 318 -28.18 27.97 13.29
C ASP A 318 -27.32 29.25 13.18
N LYS A 319 -26.62 29.63 14.27
CA LYS A 319 -25.71 30.79 14.25
C LYS A 319 -24.44 30.52 13.44
N LEU A 320 -23.95 29.29 13.48
CA LEU A 320 -22.80 28.88 12.68
C LEU A 320 -23.15 28.78 11.20
N ASP A 321 -24.30 28.20 10.90
CA ASP A 321 -24.81 28.08 9.55
C ASP A 321 -25.13 29.46 8.98
N ALA A 322 -25.66 30.41 9.77
CA ALA A 322 -25.81 31.80 9.33
C ALA A 322 -24.48 32.46 8.92
N LYS A 323 -23.35 32.07 9.54
CA LYS A 323 -22.01 32.56 9.15
C LYS A 323 -21.45 31.81 7.94
N HIS A 324 -21.84 30.54 7.77
CA HIS A 324 -21.38 29.65 6.71
C HIS A 324 -22.56 28.84 6.16
N PRO A 325 -23.41 29.47 5.32
CA PRO A 325 -24.70 28.90 4.92
C PRO A 325 -24.59 27.48 4.40
N GLY A 326 -25.26 26.56 5.10
CA GLY A 326 -25.42 25.16 4.74
C GLY A 326 -24.25 24.23 5.06
N GLY A 327 -23.10 24.71 5.53
CA GLY A 327 -21.94 23.86 5.79
C GLY A 327 -22.04 23.10 7.11
N TYR A 328 -22.34 23.82 8.19
CA TYR A 328 -22.38 23.23 9.53
C TYR A 328 -23.60 22.35 9.72
N ARG A 329 -24.76 22.78 9.21
CA ARG A 329 -25.96 21.96 9.28
C ARG A 329 -25.74 20.60 8.62
N LEU A 330 -25.13 20.58 7.45
CA LEU A 330 -24.80 19.34 6.74
C LEU A 330 -23.79 18.46 7.50
N ILE A 331 -22.80 19.05 8.18
CA ILE A 331 -21.90 18.28 9.06
C ILE A 331 -22.69 17.58 10.17
N PHE A 332 -23.59 18.30 10.85
CA PHE A 332 -24.37 17.75 11.95
C PHE A 332 -25.33 16.68 11.50
N ASP A 333 -26.09 16.96 10.45
CA ASP A 333 -27.01 16.00 9.84
C ASP A 333 -26.21 14.76 9.40
N ALA A 334 -25.01 14.91 8.81
CA ALA A 334 -24.17 13.79 8.41
C ALA A 334 -23.64 12.95 9.59
N MET A 335 -23.39 13.55 10.75
CA MET A 335 -22.94 12.81 11.94
C MET A 335 -24.07 11.98 12.58
N ASP A 336 -25.33 12.39 12.40
CA ASP A 336 -26.51 11.67 12.90
C ASP A 336 -27.12 10.71 11.87
N ASP A 337 -26.92 10.98 10.57
CA ASP A 337 -27.48 10.18 9.50
C ASP A 337 -26.68 8.88 9.28
N ALA A 338 -27.40 7.76 9.33
CA ALA A 338 -26.87 6.43 9.03
C ALA A 338 -26.44 6.25 7.57
N LYS A 339 -26.85 7.13 6.65
CA LYS A 339 -26.44 7.16 5.24
C LYS A 339 -25.18 7.98 4.99
N ALA A 340 -24.72 8.73 5.99
CA ALA A 340 -23.52 9.55 5.93
C ALA A 340 -22.46 8.98 6.89
N ALA A 341 -21.97 9.76 7.85
CA ALA A 341 -20.89 9.31 8.73
C ALA A 341 -21.30 8.13 9.63
N GLY A 342 -22.56 8.08 10.07
CA GLY A 342 -23.08 6.92 10.80
C GLY A 342 -23.01 5.61 10.00
N GLY A 343 -23.03 5.71 8.67
CA GLY A 343 -22.93 4.58 7.73
C GLY A 343 -21.51 4.10 7.47
N TRP A 344 -20.48 4.87 7.81
CA TRP A 344 -19.07 4.55 7.50
C TRP A 344 -18.50 3.33 8.23
N GLN A 345 -19.25 2.77 9.19
CA GLN A 345 -18.97 1.43 9.68
C GLN A 345 -18.98 0.39 8.55
N VAL A 346 -19.79 0.66 7.51
CA VAL A 346 -19.83 -0.07 6.25
C VAL A 346 -18.87 0.61 5.28
N ARG A 347 -17.69 0.00 5.11
CA ARG A 347 -16.64 0.51 4.23
C ARG A 347 -16.00 -0.64 3.48
N LEU A 348 -15.42 -0.30 2.32
CA LEU A 348 -14.65 -1.23 1.50
C LEU A 348 -13.19 -0.85 1.58
N HIS A 349 -12.37 -1.75 2.05
CA HIS A 349 -10.92 -1.55 2.12
C HIS A 349 -10.22 -2.66 1.35
N GLY A 350 -9.37 -2.28 0.40
CA GLY A 350 -8.75 -3.26 -0.48
C GLY A 350 -7.85 -2.62 -1.51
N THR A 351 -7.45 -3.45 -2.46
CA THR A 351 -6.62 -3.08 -3.60
C THR A 351 -7.51 -3.00 -4.84
N PHE A 352 -7.46 -1.88 -5.54
CA PHE A 352 -8.31 -1.58 -6.68
C PHE A 352 -7.49 -1.01 -7.84
N TRP A 353 -7.80 -1.46 -9.04
CA TRP A 353 -7.40 -0.84 -10.30
C TRP A 353 -8.26 0.39 -10.54
N VAL A 354 -7.64 1.55 -10.72
CA VAL A 354 -8.31 2.78 -11.15
C VAL A 354 -8.28 2.80 -12.67
N VAL A 355 -9.44 2.70 -13.32
CA VAL A 355 -9.52 2.42 -14.76
C VAL A 355 -9.73 3.70 -15.57
N GLY A 356 -10.67 4.54 -15.17
CA GLY A 356 -11.02 5.74 -15.93
C GLY A 356 -12.13 6.57 -15.30
N LEU A 357 -12.27 7.81 -15.77
CA LEU A 357 -13.41 8.66 -15.44
C LEU A 357 -14.65 8.17 -16.21
N ASP A 358 -15.81 8.27 -15.59
CA ASP A 358 -17.10 8.11 -16.26
C ASP A 358 -17.30 9.21 -17.30
N GLU A 359 -17.88 8.87 -18.45
CA GLU A 359 -18.07 9.80 -19.58
C GLU A 359 -18.98 10.95 -19.18
N ASP A 360 -20.00 10.66 -18.37
CA ASP A 360 -20.94 11.64 -17.81
C ASP A 360 -20.38 12.42 -16.62
N GLY A 361 -19.12 12.17 -16.23
CA GLY A 361 -18.49 12.78 -15.08
C GLY A 361 -19.15 12.44 -13.75
N GLN A 362 -19.88 11.33 -13.64
CA GLN A 362 -20.53 10.90 -12.40
C GLN A 362 -19.60 10.19 -11.42
N GLY A 363 -18.36 9.90 -11.81
CA GLY A 363 -17.38 9.26 -10.94
C GLY A 363 -16.17 8.72 -11.68
N THR A 364 -15.38 7.93 -10.98
CA THR A 364 -14.26 7.15 -11.50
C THR A 364 -14.57 5.67 -11.34
N TYR A 365 -14.37 4.89 -12.40
CA TYR A 365 -14.48 3.44 -12.36
C TYR A 365 -13.26 2.81 -11.72
N ILE A 366 -13.50 1.93 -10.76
CA ILE A 366 -12.48 1.11 -10.14
C ILE A 366 -12.89 -0.36 -10.12
N VAL A 367 -11.90 -1.24 -10.16
CA VAL A 367 -12.08 -2.69 -10.20
C VAL A 367 -11.22 -3.34 -9.12
N PRO A 368 -11.77 -4.13 -8.18
CA PRO A 368 -10.98 -4.86 -7.20
C PRO A 368 -9.97 -5.79 -7.87
N ASP A 369 -8.74 -5.80 -7.37
CA ASP A 369 -7.66 -6.64 -7.91
C ASP A 369 -7.98 -8.14 -7.84
N ASN A 370 -8.74 -8.54 -6.82
CA ASN A 370 -9.15 -9.92 -6.58
C ASN A 370 -10.53 -10.28 -7.16
N ASN A 371 -11.24 -9.33 -7.78
CA ASN A 371 -12.53 -9.61 -8.41
C ASN A 371 -12.81 -8.64 -9.56
N ARG A 372 -12.46 -9.05 -10.79
CA ARG A 372 -12.60 -8.19 -11.98
C ARG A 372 -14.04 -8.01 -12.44
N SER A 373 -14.95 -8.87 -12.02
CA SER A 373 -16.37 -8.77 -12.38
C SER A 373 -17.07 -7.64 -11.62
N ALA A 374 -16.59 -7.29 -10.42
CA ALA A 374 -17.14 -6.20 -9.63
C ALA A 374 -16.56 -4.86 -10.12
N VAL A 375 -17.43 -3.98 -10.61
CA VAL A 375 -17.04 -2.63 -11.05
C VAL A 375 -17.72 -1.63 -10.15
N TYR A 376 -16.94 -0.78 -9.50
CA TYR A 376 -17.46 0.29 -8.66
C TYR A 376 -17.31 1.63 -9.37
N ARG A 377 -18.33 2.49 -9.24
CA ARG A 377 -18.23 3.90 -9.60
C ARG A 377 -18.10 4.70 -8.31
N ILE A 378 -16.93 5.31 -8.12
CA ILE A 378 -16.61 6.07 -6.92
C ILE A 378 -16.48 7.56 -7.22
N VAL A 379 -16.71 8.39 -6.21
CA VAL A 379 -16.67 9.84 -6.32
C VAL A 379 -15.52 10.37 -5.46
N GLY A 380 -14.78 11.35 -5.97
CA GLY A 380 -13.80 12.05 -5.16
C GLY A 380 -14.41 13.08 -4.23
N HIS A 381 -13.88 13.24 -3.02
CA HIS A 381 -14.41 14.25 -2.11
C HIS A 381 -13.86 15.67 -2.39
N ARG A 382 -12.75 15.83 -3.11
CA ARG A 382 -12.19 17.14 -3.49
C ARG A 382 -11.80 17.24 -4.97
N ALA A 383 -11.45 16.12 -5.57
CA ALA A 383 -11.09 16.00 -6.97
C ALA A 383 -11.36 14.55 -7.41
N ALA A 384 -11.65 14.36 -8.69
CA ALA A 384 -11.73 13.02 -9.26
C ALA A 384 -10.41 12.27 -9.04
N LEU A 385 -10.50 10.95 -8.91
CA LEU A 385 -9.32 10.12 -8.68
C LEU A 385 -8.42 10.04 -9.92
N GLN A 386 -8.98 10.23 -11.11
CA GLN A 386 -8.26 10.29 -12.37
C GLN A 386 -8.61 11.58 -13.14
N ILE A 387 -7.61 12.13 -13.82
CA ILE A 387 -7.75 13.27 -14.75
C ILE A 387 -8.18 12.71 -16.11
N LYS A 388 -8.90 13.50 -16.93
CA LYS A 388 -9.46 13.10 -18.25
C LYS A 388 -8.45 12.45 -19.21
N ASP A 389 -7.15 12.65 -19.02
CA ASP A 389 -6.13 12.05 -19.90
C ASP A 389 -6.07 10.52 -19.77
N PRO A 390 -5.96 9.79 -20.89
CA PRO A 390 -5.86 8.34 -20.89
C PRO A 390 -4.53 7.92 -20.26
N LYS A 391 -4.60 7.60 -18.96
CA LYS A 391 -3.51 6.96 -18.23
C LYS A 391 -3.77 5.46 -18.17
N PRO A 392 -2.73 4.62 -18.23
CA PRO A 392 -2.91 3.20 -17.98
C PRO A 392 -3.53 3.01 -16.58
N PRO A 393 -4.47 2.07 -16.43
CA PRO A 393 -5.05 1.77 -15.14
C PRO A 393 -3.98 1.51 -14.09
N SER A 394 -4.17 2.05 -12.90
CA SER A 394 -3.16 2.04 -11.85
C SER A 394 -3.70 1.39 -10.59
N LEU A 395 -2.87 0.56 -9.96
CA LEU A 395 -3.23 -0.22 -8.79
C LEU A 395 -2.97 0.56 -7.50
N PHE A 396 -4.02 0.78 -6.72
CA PHE A 396 -3.96 1.47 -5.44
C PHE A 396 -4.66 0.67 -4.35
N ARG A 397 -4.18 0.81 -3.13
CA ARG A 397 -4.90 0.43 -1.93
C ARG A 397 -5.63 1.66 -1.40
N MET A 398 -6.94 1.54 -1.21
CA MET A 398 -7.79 2.66 -0.80
C MET A 398 -8.93 2.18 0.10
N THR A 399 -9.58 3.13 0.77
CA THR A 399 -10.81 2.90 1.54
C THR A 399 -11.95 3.67 0.89
N LEU A 400 -13.05 2.98 0.63
CA LEU A 400 -14.28 3.54 0.11
C LEU A 400 -15.31 3.60 1.22
N VAL A 401 -16.01 4.72 1.32
CA VAL A 401 -17.04 4.97 2.33
C VAL A 401 -18.32 5.47 1.66
N PRO A 402 -19.50 5.12 2.19
CA PRO A 402 -20.77 5.62 1.71
C PRO A 402 -20.96 7.10 2.10
N TRP A 403 -21.59 7.87 1.23
CA TRP A 403 -21.92 9.27 1.50
C TRP A 403 -23.18 9.67 0.74
N TYR A 404 -24.32 9.78 1.44
CA TYR A 404 -25.61 10.18 0.86
C TYR A 404 -25.89 9.51 -0.50
N GLY A 405 -25.86 8.18 -0.50
CA GLY A 405 -26.13 7.35 -1.69
C GLY A 405 -25.07 7.38 -2.79
N ARG A 406 -23.87 7.87 -2.50
CA ARG A 406 -22.65 7.75 -3.31
C ARG A 406 -21.61 6.90 -2.58
N ILE A 407 -20.64 6.36 -3.33
CA ILE A 407 -19.43 5.75 -2.77
C ILE A 407 -18.28 6.74 -2.96
N VAL A 408 -17.63 7.13 -1.87
CA VAL A 408 -16.58 8.15 -1.86
C VAL A 408 -15.28 7.53 -1.37
N TRP A 409 -14.16 7.81 -2.04
CA TRP A 409 -12.85 7.39 -1.51
C TRP A 409 -12.37 8.35 -0.43
N ASP A 410 -11.67 7.85 0.57
CA ASP A 410 -11.39 8.57 1.83
C ASP A 410 -10.27 9.62 1.78
N GLY A 411 -9.75 9.94 0.59
CA GLY A 411 -8.62 10.84 0.43
C GLY A 411 -7.24 10.20 0.61
N SER A 412 -7.18 8.91 1.00
CA SER A 412 -5.92 8.18 1.23
C SER A 412 -5.67 7.14 0.12
N LEU A 413 -4.65 7.40 -0.70
CA LEU A 413 -4.11 6.42 -1.64
C LEU A 413 -2.81 5.84 -1.09
N GLU A 414 -2.81 4.54 -0.82
CA GLU A 414 -1.61 3.78 -0.53
C GLU A 414 -1.19 3.04 -1.81
N THR A 415 0.07 3.15 -2.22
CA THR A 415 0.58 2.25 -3.25
C THR A 415 0.70 0.85 -2.66
N THR A 416 0.33 -0.18 -3.44
CA THR A 416 0.34 -1.58 -2.96
C THR A 416 1.73 -2.07 -2.53
N ARG A 417 2.78 -1.36 -2.98
CA ARG A 417 4.18 -1.60 -2.68
C ARG A 417 4.84 -0.28 -2.30
N GLN A 418 5.88 -0.32 -1.48
CA GLN A 418 6.73 0.86 -1.22
C GLN A 418 7.36 1.32 -2.55
N GLY A 419 6.76 2.31 -3.20
CA GLY A 419 7.15 2.72 -4.54
C GLY A 419 6.01 3.45 -5.29
N PRO A 420 6.22 3.77 -6.57
CA PRO A 420 5.17 4.33 -7.42
C PRO A 420 4.00 3.34 -7.59
N PRO A 421 2.81 3.83 -7.98
CA PRO A 421 1.67 2.97 -8.30
C PRO A 421 2.05 1.95 -9.38
N VAL A 422 1.54 0.73 -9.27
CA VAL A 422 1.74 -0.29 -10.30
C VAL A 422 0.81 0.04 -11.47
N ALA A 423 1.37 0.38 -12.63
CA ALA A 423 0.60 0.56 -13.85
C ALA A 423 0.25 -0.81 -14.46
N ALA A 424 -0.95 -0.93 -15.01
CA ALA A 424 -1.40 -2.10 -15.76
C ALA A 424 -0.57 -2.26 -17.04
N THR A 425 -0.28 -3.51 -17.43
CA THR A 425 0.21 -3.81 -18.77
C THR A 425 -0.86 -3.45 -19.81
N PRO A 426 -0.52 -3.24 -21.09
CA PRO A 426 -1.52 -2.95 -22.13
C PRO A 426 -2.65 -3.98 -22.20
N GLU A 427 -2.33 -5.27 -22.11
CA GLU A 427 -3.31 -6.37 -22.09
C GLU A 427 -4.22 -6.31 -20.85
N MET A 428 -3.65 -6.06 -19.68
CA MET A 428 -4.44 -5.91 -18.44
C MET A 428 -5.33 -4.67 -18.50
N ALA A 429 -4.81 -3.56 -19.04
CA ALA A 429 -5.56 -2.32 -19.22
C ALA A 429 -6.78 -2.55 -20.13
N GLU A 430 -6.60 -3.28 -21.22
CA GLU A 430 -7.69 -3.63 -22.13
C GLU A 430 -8.73 -4.53 -21.47
N ARG A 431 -8.30 -5.57 -20.75
CA ARG A 431 -9.21 -6.43 -19.97
C ARG A 431 -10.02 -5.64 -18.92
N LEU A 432 -9.38 -4.70 -18.22
CA LEU A 432 -10.05 -3.84 -17.25
C LEU A 432 -11.08 -2.91 -17.90
N ARG A 433 -10.77 -2.33 -19.07
CA ARG A 433 -11.73 -1.50 -19.83
C ARG A 433 -12.91 -2.33 -20.31
N LYS A 434 -12.67 -3.51 -20.90
CA LYS A 434 -13.73 -4.45 -21.29
C LYS A 434 -14.61 -4.86 -20.11
N SER A 435 -14.01 -5.08 -18.93
CA SER A 435 -14.76 -5.37 -17.70
C SER A 435 -15.70 -4.22 -17.31
N VAL A 436 -15.22 -2.97 -17.42
CA VAL A 436 -16.05 -1.78 -17.16
C VAL A 436 -17.17 -1.64 -18.18
N GLU A 437 -16.90 -1.75 -19.48
CA GLU A 437 -17.91 -1.66 -20.53
C GLU A 437 -18.97 -2.75 -20.42
N ARG A 438 -18.53 -3.99 -20.12
CA ARG A 438 -19.43 -5.10 -19.85
C ARG A 438 -20.32 -4.84 -18.65
N ALA A 439 -19.75 -4.35 -17.54
CA ALA A 439 -20.52 -4.01 -16.35
C ALA A 439 -21.52 -2.88 -16.61
N LYS A 440 -21.18 -1.87 -17.42
CA LYS A 440 -22.11 -0.82 -17.86
C LYS A 440 -23.28 -1.42 -18.65
N ARG A 441 -22.99 -2.18 -19.70
CA ARG A 441 -23.98 -2.83 -20.57
C ARG A 441 -24.94 -3.71 -19.79
N GLN A 442 -24.42 -4.43 -18.80
CA GLN A 442 -25.17 -5.36 -17.96
C GLN A 442 -25.80 -4.70 -16.72
N GLY A 443 -25.67 -3.38 -16.52
CA GLY A 443 -26.22 -2.72 -15.34
C GLY A 443 -25.59 -3.17 -14.01
N ARG A 444 -24.36 -3.68 -14.02
CA ARG A 444 -23.65 -4.22 -12.84
C ARG A 444 -22.73 -3.21 -12.13
N VAL A 445 -22.77 -1.94 -12.54
CA VAL A 445 -21.94 -0.91 -11.91
C VAL A 445 -22.47 -0.63 -10.50
N ILE A 446 -21.62 -0.83 -9.49
CA ILE A 446 -21.93 -0.53 -8.08
C ILE A 446 -21.56 0.93 -7.80
N ASP A 447 -22.56 1.81 -7.76
CA ASP A 447 -22.35 3.24 -7.45
C ASP A 447 -22.90 3.65 -6.07
N ARG A 448 -23.55 2.72 -5.37
CA ARG A 448 -24.10 2.85 -4.03
C ARG A 448 -24.10 1.54 -3.27
N LEU A 449 -24.23 1.63 -1.95
CA LEU A 449 -24.42 0.50 -1.05
C LEU A 449 -25.86 0.49 -0.54
N ALA A 450 -26.78 -0.04 -1.35
CA ALA A 450 -28.24 0.03 -1.12
C ALA A 450 -28.68 -0.50 0.25
N GLN A 451 -27.95 -1.46 0.83
CA GLN A 451 -28.19 -1.94 2.20
C GLN A 451 -28.12 -0.86 3.30
N LEU A 452 -27.55 0.31 3.01
CA LEU A 452 -27.52 1.46 3.92
C LEU A 452 -28.72 2.37 3.76
N GLU A 453 -29.41 2.28 2.62
CA GLU A 453 -30.53 3.12 2.28
C GLU A 453 -31.87 2.47 2.66
N LEU A 454 -31.92 1.14 2.72
CA LEU A 454 -33.09 0.40 3.16
C LEU A 454 -33.26 0.47 4.69
N PRO A 455 -34.50 0.64 5.21
CA PRO A 455 -34.77 0.65 6.65
C PRO A 455 -34.23 -0.59 7.38
N ASP A 456 -34.39 -1.76 6.77
CA ASP A 456 -33.97 -3.06 7.30
C ASP A 456 -32.61 -3.55 6.75
N GLY A 457 -31.95 -2.71 5.96
CA GLY A 457 -30.68 -3.08 5.36
C GLY A 457 -29.56 -3.25 6.39
N SER A 458 -28.65 -4.19 6.13
CA SER A 458 -27.58 -4.50 7.09
C SER A 458 -26.62 -3.32 7.22
N ARG A 459 -26.59 -2.71 8.40
CA ARG A 459 -25.59 -1.70 8.79
C ARG A 459 -24.32 -2.31 9.36
N LYS A 460 -24.27 -3.63 9.52
CA LYS A 460 -23.07 -4.34 9.97
C LYS A 460 -22.08 -4.38 8.81
N GLY A 461 -21.13 -3.45 8.82
CA GLY A 461 -20.11 -3.34 7.80
C GLY A 461 -19.12 -4.51 7.80
N VAL A 462 -18.18 -4.45 6.86
CA VAL A 462 -16.96 -5.27 6.92
C VAL A 462 -16.14 -4.73 8.08
N GLN A 463 -15.99 -5.51 9.16
CA GLN A 463 -15.11 -5.08 10.25
C GLN A 463 -13.69 -5.09 9.71
N ALA A 464 -13.06 -3.92 9.59
CA ALA A 464 -11.63 -3.90 9.29
C ALA A 464 -10.92 -4.68 10.40
N PRO A 465 -10.01 -5.61 10.06
CA PRO A 465 -9.27 -6.32 11.09
C PRO A 465 -8.60 -5.27 12.00
N PRO A 466 -8.72 -5.39 13.33
CA PRO A 466 -8.15 -4.42 14.24
C PRO A 466 -6.67 -4.26 13.94
N LEU A 467 -6.18 -3.02 13.86
CA LEU A 467 -4.75 -2.78 13.74
C LEU A 467 -4.07 -3.48 14.92
N ARG A 468 -3.15 -4.41 14.62
CA ARG A 468 -2.29 -5.02 15.64
C ARG A 468 -1.28 -3.98 16.12
N ILE A 469 -1.73 -3.06 16.96
CA ILE A 469 -0.89 -2.07 17.62
C ILE A 469 -0.22 -2.79 18.78
N ARG A 470 1.06 -3.12 18.61
CA ARG A 470 1.84 -3.66 19.72
C ARG A 470 2.05 -2.55 20.74
N PRO A 471 1.77 -2.79 22.04
CA PRO A 471 2.24 -1.92 23.10
C PRO A 471 3.75 -1.72 22.93
N ASN A 472 4.24 -0.52 23.18
CA ASN A 472 5.68 -0.34 23.30
C ASN A 472 6.21 -1.15 24.50
N ALA A 473 7.53 -1.31 24.58
CA ALA A 473 8.17 -2.09 25.65
C ALA A 473 7.86 -1.61 27.08
N ASN A 474 7.28 -0.41 27.23
CA ASN A 474 6.95 0.21 28.52
C ASN A 474 5.45 0.15 28.86
N GLY A 475 4.65 -0.64 28.12
CA GLY A 475 3.21 -0.76 28.36
C GLY A 475 2.39 0.46 27.91
N GLY A 476 3.01 1.45 27.26
CA GLY A 476 2.31 2.54 26.59
C GLY A 476 1.83 2.10 25.19
N PRO A 477 0.75 2.69 24.65
CA PRO A 477 0.36 2.41 23.27
C PRO A 477 1.50 2.81 22.34
N GLY A 478 2.00 1.85 21.56
CA GLY A 478 3.07 2.11 20.60
C GLY A 478 2.57 3.07 19.52
N VAL A 479 3.42 4.01 19.13
CA VAL A 479 3.20 4.79 17.90
C VAL A 479 3.10 3.80 16.73
N PRO A 480 2.17 3.96 15.77
CA PRO A 480 2.12 3.14 14.56
C PRO A 480 3.37 3.45 13.75
N GLY A 481 4.46 2.77 14.04
CA GLY A 481 5.59 2.71 13.13
C GLY A 481 5.11 2.00 11.87
N MET A 482 5.36 2.57 10.71
CA MET A 482 5.37 1.88 9.41
C MET A 482 6.43 0.76 9.43
N MET A 483 6.21 -0.25 10.25
CA MET A 483 6.86 -1.54 10.13
C MET A 483 5.83 -2.40 9.42
N GLY A 484 6.11 -2.72 8.15
CA GLY A 484 5.39 -3.76 7.40
C GLY A 484 5.30 -5.04 8.23
N PRO A 485 4.43 -5.98 7.85
CA PRO A 485 4.08 -7.15 8.67
C PRO A 485 5.34 -7.83 9.20
N LYS A 486 5.68 -7.57 10.46
CA LYS A 486 6.79 -8.27 11.13
C LYS A 486 6.30 -9.68 11.39
N ALA A 487 6.88 -10.65 10.70
CA ALA A 487 6.76 -12.05 11.08
C ALA A 487 7.14 -12.20 12.56
N GLY A 488 6.18 -12.65 13.37
CA GLY A 488 6.42 -13.71 14.33
C GLY A 488 7.37 -13.51 15.52
N PHE A 489 7.65 -12.30 16.02
CA PHE A 489 8.12 -12.22 17.42
C PHE A 489 6.91 -12.24 18.35
N GLU A 490 6.32 -13.41 18.56
CA GLU A 490 5.37 -13.62 19.66
C GLU A 490 6.13 -13.60 20.99
N PRO A 491 5.59 -12.95 22.03
CA PRO A 491 6.19 -13.03 23.36
C PRO A 491 6.25 -14.49 23.82
N PRO A 492 7.29 -14.89 24.59
CA PRO A 492 7.62 -16.28 24.90
C PRO A 492 6.52 -17.10 25.61
N GLY A 493 5.39 -16.49 26.00
CA GLY A 493 4.25 -17.17 26.63
C GLY A 493 3.12 -17.62 25.70
N LYS A 494 3.17 -17.34 24.38
CA LYS A 494 2.08 -17.71 23.43
C LYS A 494 2.47 -18.66 22.30
N ARG A 495 3.76 -18.98 22.13
CA ARG A 495 4.15 -19.99 21.16
C ARG A 495 3.65 -21.35 21.66
N GLY A 496 2.92 -22.06 20.81
CA GLY A 496 2.67 -23.49 21.02
C GLY A 496 3.99 -24.24 21.26
N PRO A 497 3.95 -25.45 21.83
CA PRO A 497 5.16 -26.24 22.04
C PRO A 497 5.98 -26.28 20.73
N PRO A 498 7.31 -26.08 20.80
CA PRO A 498 8.15 -26.07 19.61
C PRO A 498 7.90 -27.35 18.80
N LYS A 499 7.76 -27.20 17.48
CA LYS A 499 7.58 -28.36 16.59
C LYS A 499 8.73 -29.34 16.86
N PRO A 500 8.45 -30.66 17.01
CA PRO A 500 9.49 -31.66 17.13
C PRO A 500 10.47 -31.52 15.97
N GLN A 501 11.75 -31.34 16.29
CA GLN A 501 12.81 -31.26 15.29
C GLN A 501 13.40 -32.67 15.11
N PRO A 502 13.77 -33.07 13.88
CA PRO A 502 14.41 -34.37 13.66
C PRO A 502 15.75 -34.44 14.41
N GLU A 503 16.28 -35.64 14.64
CA GLU A 503 17.59 -35.74 15.28
C GLU A 503 18.69 -35.06 14.43
N PRO A 504 19.76 -34.53 15.06
CA PRO A 504 20.91 -34.00 14.33
C PRO A 504 21.55 -35.08 13.45
N THR A 505 21.76 -34.76 12.18
CA THR A 505 22.54 -35.62 11.27
C THR A 505 24.00 -35.69 11.72
N ASP A 506 24.75 -36.71 11.32
CA ASP A 506 26.16 -36.85 11.70
C ASP A 506 27.03 -35.69 11.18
N GLN A 507 26.67 -35.15 10.01
CA GLN A 507 27.33 -33.96 9.47
C GLN A 507 27.05 -32.71 10.32
N GLU A 508 25.80 -32.49 10.74
CA GLU A 508 25.45 -31.40 11.67
C GLU A 508 26.20 -31.55 12.99
N LYS A 509 26.21 -32.76 13.60
CA LYS A 509 26.95 -33.05 14.85
C LYS A 509 28.43 -32.69 14.71
N LYS A 510 29.09 -33.12 13.62
CA LYS A 510 30.51 -32.85 13.37
C LYS A 510 30.80 -31.35 13.23
N LEU A 511 29.95 -30.60 12.54
CA LEU A 511 30.10 -29.16 12.35
C LEU A 511 29.86 -28.39 13.65
N ILE A 512 28.82 -28.75 14.40
CA ILE A 512 28.48 -28.18 15.71
C ILE A 512 29.61 -28.42 16.71
N ALA A 513 30.13 -29.65 16.80
CA ALA A 513 31.27 -29.97 17.66
C ALA A 513 32.51 -29.11 17.30
N LYS A 514 32.77 -28.91 16.00
CA LYS A 514 33.86 -28.06 15.52
C LYS A 514 33.68 -26.58 15.88
N ILE A 515 32.45 -26.06 15.88
CA ILE A 515 32.15 -24.68 16.29
C ILE A 515 32.26 -24.53 17.82
N ALA A 516 31.79 -25.53 18.57
CA ALA A 516 31.73 -25.51 20.03
C ALA A 516 33.11 -25.50 20.72
N THR A 517 34.17 -25.94 20.06
CA THR A 517 35.55 -25.88 20.60
C THR A 517 36.14 -24.46 20.60
N LEU A 518 35.55 -23.54 19.85
CA LEU A 518 36.07 -22.16 19.69
C LEU A 518 35.43 -21.22 20.71
N PRO A 519 36.17 -20.30 21.35
CA PRO A 519 35.59 -19.39 22.34
C PRO A 519 34.53 -18.47 21.73
N PRO A 520 33.40 -18.20 22.42
CA PRO A 520 32.41 -17.25 21.94
C PRO A 520 32.97 -15.82 21.96
N VAL A 521 32.58 -14.99 21.00
CA VAL A 521 32.82 -13.55 21.10
C VAL A 521 32.06 -13.02 22.31
N PRO A 522 32.68 -12.25 23.22
CA PRO A 522 31.99 -11.70 24.37
C PRO A 522 30.82 -10.82 23.94
N CYS A 523 29.61 -11.16 24.39
CA CYS A 523 28.38 -10.44 24.09
C CYS A 523 27.47 -10.54 25.31
N ARG A 524 26.90 -9.41 25.78
CA ARG A 524 25.82 -9.46 26.78
C ARG A 524 24.64 -10.25 26.21
N ASP A 525 23.80 -10.77 27.10
CA ASP A 525 22.60 -11.51 26.70
C ASP A 525 21.80 -10.69 25.68
N PRO A 526 21.61 -11.18 24.45
CA PRO A 526 20.96 -10.42 23.39
C PRO A 526 19.53 -9.99 23.71
N ARG A 527 18.88 -10.67 24.66
CA ARG A 527 17.56 -10.32 25.19
C ARG A 527 17.58 -9.00 25.98
N THR A 528 18.76 -8.52 26.37
CA THR A 528 18.96 -7.25 27.08
C THR A 528 19.23 -6.07 26.15
N PHE A 529 19.36 -6.31 24.83
CA PHE A 529 19.51 -5.22 23.87
C PHE A 529 18.19 -4.51 23.65
N GLY A 530 18.20 -3.19 23.84
CA GLY A 530 17.07 -2.32 23.59
C GLY A 530 17.51 -0.97 23.04
N PRO A 531 16.57 -0.11 22.60
CA PRO A 531 16.91 1.21 22.08
C PRO A 531 17.73 2.07 23.05
N GLN A 532 17.52 1.88 24.36
CA GLN A 532 18.23 2.60 25.42
C GLN A 532 19.55 1.94 25.86
N ASN A 533 19.81 0.71 25.42
CA ASN A 533 21.04 -0.02 25.73
C ASN A 533 21.48 -0.79 24.47
N PRO A 534 21.94 -0.08 23.43
CA PRO A 534 22.40 -0.72 22.21
C PRO A 534 23.67 -1.55 22.48
N PRO A 535 23.92 -2.61 21.71
CA PRO A 535 25.17 -3.35 21.81
C PRO A 535 26.36 -2.42 21.50
N THR A 536 27.39 -2.49 22.34
CA THR A 536 28.67 -1.81 22.12
C THR A 536 29.35 -2.34 20.85
N LEU A 537 30.31 -1.60 20.31
CA LEU A 537 31.03 -2.00 19.09
C LEU A 537 31.62 -3.42 19.21
N LYS A 538 32.22 -3.74 20.37
CA LYS A 538 32.78 -5.07 20.66
C LYS A 538 31.73 -6.17 20.71
N GLU A 539 30.53 -5.87 21.21
CA GLU A 539 29.42 -6.84 21.27
C GLU A 539 28.81 -7.08 19.88
N ARG A 540 28.80 -6.05 19.02
CA ARG A 540 28.39 -6.20 17.62
C ARG A 540 29.30 -7.15 16.84
N GLU A 541 30.55 -7.32 17.25
CA GLU A 541 31.45 -8.30 16.63
C GLU A 541 30.98 -9.76 16.81
N GLY A 542 30.19 -10.04 17.85
CA GLY A 542 29.60 -11.36 18.10
C GLY A 542 28.32 -11.63 17.32
N HIS A 543 27.77 -10.64 16.61
CA HIS A 543 26.60 -10.75 15.75
C HIS A 543 27.00 -11.07 14.31
N TRP A 544 26.74 -12.32 13.89
CA TRP A 544 26.94 -12.76 12.52
C TRP A 544 25.59 -13.02 11.87
N VAL A 545 25.41 -12.52 10.64
CA VAL A 545 24.18 -12.64 9.86
C VAL A 545 24.50 -13.36 8.58
N LEU A 546 23.84 -14.49 8.33
CA LEU A 546 23.91 -15.25 7.09
C LEU A 546 22.76 -14.81 6.19
N GLN A 547 23.11 -14.20 5.06
CA GLN A 547 22.17 -13.55 4.17
C GLN A 547 22.39 -13.99 2.72
N ARG A 548 21.36 -14.55 2.09
CA ARG A 548 21.33 -14.84 0.65
C ARG A 548 21.32 -13.51 -0.13
N LYS A 549 21.97 -13.46 -1.30
CA LYS A 549 21.94 -12.29 -2.20
C LYS A 549 20.58 -12.10 -2.89
N GLY A 550 19.74 -13.14 -2.91
CA GLY A 550 18.37 -13.14 -3.41
C GLY A 550 17.66 -14.43 -3.01
N PHE A 551 16.33 -14.41 -3.05
CA PHE A 551 15.48 -15.47 -2.48
C PHE A 551 14.96 -16.49 -3.49
N THR A 552 15.09 -16.20 -4.78
CA THR A 552 14.68 -17.08 -5.87
C THR A 552 15.85 -17.35 -6.79
N LYS A 553 15.79 -18.44 -7.56
CA LYS A 553 16.81 -18.80 -8.55
C LYS A 553 17.01 -17.68 -9.58
N ALA A 554 15.94 -16.97 -9.96
CA ALA A 554 16.01 -15.84 -10.88
C ALA A 554 16.81 -14.65 -10.29
N MET A 555 16.64 -14.36 -8.99
CA MET A 555 17.31 -13.23 -8.33
C MET A 555 18.76 -13.57 -7.91
N ASN A 556 19.05 -14.84 -7.70
CA ASN A 556 20.35 -15.31 -7.23
C ASN A 556 20.72 -16.64 -7.91
N PRO A 557 21.01 -16.65 -9.22
CA PRO A 557 21.19 -17.88 -9.99
C PRO A 557 22.39 -18.73 -9.54
N LYS A 558 23.33 -18.12 -8.80
CA LYS A 558 24.51 -18.80 -8.25
C LYS A 558 24.31 -19.29 -6.81
N GLY A 559 23.15 -19.02 -6.21
CA GLY A 559 22.88 -19.34 -4.81
C GLY A 559 23.86 -18.72 -3.83
N GLU A 560 24.41 -17.55 -4.14
CA GLU A 560 25.40 -16.90 -3.31
C GLU A 560 24.76 -16.29 -2.05
N GLY A 561 25.42 -16.51 -0.92
CA GLY A 561 25.15 -15.85 0.34
C GLY A 561 26.39 -15.15 0.89
N VAL A 562 26.16 -14.15 1.74
CA VAL A 562 27.19 -13.38 2.44
C VAL A 562 27.01 -13.56 3.95
N VAL A 563 28.12 -13.65 4.67
CA VAL A 563 28.13 -13.61 6.13
C VAL A 563 28.59 -12.23 6.57
N LEU A 564 27.73 -11.52 7.27
CA LEU A 564 27.92 -10.15 7.73
C LEU A 564 28.18 -10.12 9.23
N LYS A 565 29.23 -9.41 9.65
CA LYS A 565 29.57 -9.11 11.05
C LYS A 565 29.09 -7.70 11.40
N GLY A 566 28.67 -7.48 12.65
CA GLY A 566 28.37 -6.13 13.14
C GLY A 566 26.93 -5.64 12.90
N VAL A 567 26.02 -6.53 12.49
CA VAL A 567 24.63 -6.17 12.16
C VAL A 567 23.82 -6.03 13.46
N GLY A 568 23.39 -4.82 13.80
CA GLY A 568 22.68 -4.55 15.06
C GLY A 568 21.82 -3.28 15.06
N VAL A 569 20.99 -3.13 16.10
CA VAL A 569 19.88 -2.16 16.28
C VAL A 569 20.35 -0.68 16.42
N GLY A 570 21.50 -0.30 15.86
CA GLY A 570 22.07 1.03 16.03
C GLY A 570 22.96 1.49 14.88
N GLY A 571 22.55 1.21 13.64
CA GLY A 571 23.06 1.90 12.43
C GLY A 571 24.53 1.65 12.06
N GLY A 572 25.15 0.56 12.52
CA GLY A 572 26.49 0.19 12.07
C GLY A 572 26.46 -0.40 10.66
N THR A 573 27.41 -0.02 9.80
CA THR A 573 27.56 -0.64 8.48
C THR A 573 27.98 -2.10 8.65
N PRO A 574 27.18 -3.07 8.16
CA PRO A 574 27.53 -4.48 8.22
C PRO A 574 28.83 -4.74 7.45
N THR A 575 29.76 -5.50 8.04
CA THR A 575 31.05 -5.84 7.42
C THR A 575 31.00 -7.28 6.90
N PRO A 576 31.16 -7.54 5.60
CA PRO A 576 31.23 -8.90 5.08
C PRO A 576 32.51 -9.60 5.55
N ILE A 577 32.38 -10.76 6.18
CA ILE A 577 33.50 -11.57 6.71
C ILE A 577 33.70 -12.87 5.94
N GLY A 578 32.70 -13.28 5.15
CA GLY A 578 32.75 -14.44 4.27
C GLY A 578 31.53 -14.57 3.38
N SER A 579 31.48 -15.68 2.64
CA SER A 579 30.38 -16.06 1.75
C SER A 579 30.07 -17.54 1.87
N PHE A 580 28.90 -17.93 1.38
CA PHE A 580 28.45 -19.31 1.28
C PHE A 580 27.67 -19.54 0.00
N ILE A 581 27.45 -20.80 -0.37
CA ILE A 581 26.65 -21.18 -1.54
C ILE A 581 25.50 -22.08 -1.05
N CYS A 582 24.29 -21.73 -1.45
CA CYS A 582 23.08 -22.54 -1.32
C CYS A 582 22.84 -23.26 -2.64
N ARG A 583 22.73 -24.59 -2.59
CA ARG A 583 22.38 -25.39 -3.77
C ARG A 583 20.96 -25.11 -4.24
N ASP A 584 20.05 -24.96 -3.29
CA ASP A 584 18.68 -24.48 -3.51
C ASP A 584 18.53 -23.13 -2.81
N VAL A 585 18.36 -22.07 -3.61
CA VAL A 585 18.23 -20.70 -3.13
C VAL A 585 16.95 -20.49 -2.34
N GLU A 586 15.88 -21.18 -2.73
CA GLU A 586 14.57 -21.05 -2.10
C GLU A 586 14.51 -21.86 -0.81
N LYS A 587 15.29 -22.95 -0.72
CA LYS A 587 15.36 -23.85 0.44
C LYS A 587 16.80 -24.12 0.88
N PRO A 588 17.49 -23.12 1.47
CA PRO A 588 18.80 -23.34 2.04
C PRO A 588 18.75 -24.42 3.12
N THR A 589 19.82 -25.21 3.26
CA THR A 589 19.92 -26.26 4.27
C THR A 589 20.72 -25.80 5.49
N SER A 590 20.41 -26.36 6.67
CA SER A 590 21.20 -26.12 7.90
C SER A 590 22.68 -26.46 7.72
N VAL A 591 22.99 -27.51 6.97
CA VAL A 591 24.36 -27.99 6.72
C VAL A 591 25.17 -26.95 5.95
N GLU A 592 24.61 -26.34 4.89
CA GLU A 592 25.31 -25.31 4.11
C GLU A 592 25.69 -24.11 4.98
N LEU A 593 24.77 -23.66 5.83
CA LEU A 593 25.00 -22.56 6.75
C LEU A 593 26.00 -22.93 7.86
N LEU A 594 25.97 -24.17 8.37
CA LEU A 594 26.93 -24.66 9.36
C LEU A 594 28.34 -24.79 8.81
N VAL A 595 28.51 -25.19 7.55
CA VAL A 595 29.82 -25.24 6.88
C VAL A 595 30.40 -23.83 6.80
N ALA A 596 29.60 -22.85 6.41
CA ALA A 596 30.02 -21.44 6.37
C ALA A 596 30.42 -20.92 7.76
N LEU A 597 29.56 -21.17 8.76
CA LEU A 597 29.83 -20.79 10.16
C LEU A 597 31.10 -21.45 10.71
N ALA A 598 31.28 -22.75 10.54
CA ALA A 598 32.45 -23.48 11.03
C ALA A 598 33.74 -22.99 10.36
N THR A 599 33.69 -22.71 9.06
CA THR A 599 34.84 -22.17 8.31
C THR A 599 35.24 -20.80 8.83
N LEU A 600 34.27 -19.90 9.01
CA LEU A 600 34.52 -18.55 9.51
C LEU A 600 34.91 -18.53 10.99
N ALA A 601 34.31 -19.39 11.82
CA ALA A 601 34.67 -19.48 13.23
C ALA A 601 36.12 -19.91 13.41
N VAL A 602 36.59 -20.89 12.62
CA VAL A 602 38.00 -21.30 12.63
C VAL A 602 38.91 -20.18 12.15
N LYS A 603 38.52 -19.48 11.07
CA LYS A 603 39.29 -18.35 10.53
C LYS A 603 39.44 -17.22 11.56
N GLU A 604 38.35 -16.86 12.24
CA GLU A 604 38.32 -15.80 13.27
C GLU A 604 38.84 -16.28 14.64
N LYS A 605 39.13 -17.58 14.78
CA LYS A 605 39.50 -18.26 16.04
C LYS A 605 38.49 -18.05 17.18
N LYS A 606 37.24 -17.71 16.82
CA LYS A 606 36.14 -17.39 17.73
C LYS A 606 34.81 -17.76 17.07
N ARG A 607 33.80 -18.13 17.86
CA ARG A 607 32.44 -18.38 17.36
C ARG A 607 31.50 -17.20 17.64
N PRO A 608 30.47 -16.97 16.82
CA PRO A 608 29.49 -15.93 17.09
C PRO A 608 28.69 -16.24 18.36
N SER A 609 28.35 -15.19 19.11
CA SER A 609 27.39 -15.27 20.20
C SER A 609 25.94 -15.14 19.68
N MET A 610 25.79 -14.63 18.46
CA MET A 610 24.50 -14.36 17.82
C MET A 610 24.57 -14.71 16.34
N VAL A 611 23.65 -15.55 15.88
CA VAL A 611 23.53 -15.99 14.49
C VAL A 611 22.17 -15.58 13.95
N GLY A 612 22.16 -14.63 13.02
CA GLY A 612 20.97 -14.26 12.25
C GLY A 612 20.88 -15.08 10.97
N VAL A 613 19.70 -15.62 10.66
CA VAL A 613 19.43 -16.36 9.41
C VAL A 613 18.19 -15.80 8.72
N ASP A 614 18.24 -15.65 7.40
CA ASP A 614 17.14 -15.05 6.62
C ASP A 614 15.99 -16.02 6.27
N GLU A 615 16.17 -17.32 6.49
CA GLU A 615 15.17 -18.37 6.30
C GLU A 615 14.67 -18.93 7.63
N MET A 616 13.35 -18.93 7.85
CA MET A 616 12.77 -19.22 9.17
C MET A 616 12.99 -20.67 9.59
N GLU A 617 12.74 -21.62 8.70
CA GLU A 617 12.86 -23.06 9.02
C GLU A 617 14.31 -23.43 9.35
N VAL A 618 15.27 -22.85 8.63
CA VAL A 618 16.69 -23.05 8.89
C VAL A 618 17.13 -22.40 10.20
N ALA A 619 16.60 -21.22 10.52
CA ALA A 619 16.85 -20.56 11.79
C ALA A 619 16.34 -21.41 12.98
N GLU A 620 15.15 -22.00 12.86
CA GLU A 620 14.59 -22.92 13.87
C GLU A 620 15.46 -24.17 14.02
N ARG A 621 15.87 -24.77 12.90
CA ARG A 621 16.76 -25.94 12.88
C ARG A 621 18.09 -25.62 13.55
N LEU A 622 18.73 -24.51 13.21
CA LEU A 622 19.98 -24.08 13.82
C LEU A 622 19.78 -23.77 15.31
N GLY A 623 18.68 -23.12 15.70
CA GLY A 623 18.35 -22.90 17.11
C GLY A 623 18.29 -24.21 17.92
N PHE A 624 17.69 -25.25 17.35
CA PHE A 624 17.70 -26.59 17.95
C PHE A 624 19.11 -27.20 18.04
N LEU A 625 19.94 -27.04 17.01
CA LEU A 625 21.31 -27.58 16.99
C LEU A 625 22.27 -26.85 17.94
N PHE A 626 22.04 -25.56 18.20
CA PHE A 626 22.85 -24.75 19.11
C PHE A 626 22.34 -24.71 20.55
N LYS A 627 21.23 -25.40 20.88
CA LYS A 627 20.58 -25.32 22.20
C LYS A 627 21.50 -25.65 23.38
N ASP A 628 22.47 -26.55 23.15
CA ASP A 628 23.43 -27.02 24.17
C ASP A 628 24.79 -26.30 24.09
N ILE A 629 24.95 -25.36 23.16
CA ILE A 629 26.16 -24.53 23.04
C ILE A 629 25.95 -23.24 23.85
N PRO A 630 26.66 -23.06 24.98
CA PRO A 630 26.49 -21.87 25.80
C PRO A 630 26.91 -20.61 25.04
N GLN A 631 26.13 -19.55 25.27
CA GLN A 631 26.37 -18.18 24.77
C GLN A 631 26.28 -18.01 23.26
N THR A 632 25.69 -18.95 22.52
CA THR A 632 25.36 -18.77 21.09
C THR A 632 23.84 -18.85 20.90
N VAL A 633 23.25 -17.76 20.41
CA VAL A 633 21.80 -17.64 20.17
C VAL A 633 21.54 -17.52 18.67
N VAL A 634 20.52 -18.23 18.18
CA VAL A 634 20.08 -18.15 16.78
C VAL A 634 18.77 -17.38 16.70
N PHE A 635 18.64 -16.50 15.70
CA PHE A 635 17.41 -15.78 15.41
C PHE A 635 17.14 -15.73 13.90
N ALA A 636 15.87 -15.79 13.52
CA ALA A 636 15.45 -15.49 12.16
C ALA A 636 15.36 -13.96 11.99
N PHE A 637 15.85 -13.43 10.87
CA PHE A 637 15.58 -12.05 10.48
C PHE A 637 14.92 -12.03 9.11
N VAL A 638 13.77 -11.37 9.00
CA VAL A 638 13.10 -11.21 7.70
C VAL A 638 13.79 -10.07 6.98
N GLN A 639 14.61 -10.40 6.00
CA GLN A 639 15.05 -9.39 5.05
C GLN A 639 13.87 -9.08 4.14
N LYS A 640 13.50 -7.80 4.07
CA LYS A 640 12.61 -7.34 3.01
C LYS A 640 13.33 -7.57 1.68
N GLY A 641 12.73 -8.32 0.75
CA GLY A 641 13.36 -8.67 -0.51
C GLY A 641 13.93 -7.46 -1.26
N PRO A 642 14.93 -7.62 -2.16
CA PRO A 642 15.62 -6.54 -2.88
C PRO A 642 14.77 -5.48 -3.59
N GLY A 643 13.45 -5.65 -3.71
CA GLY A 643 12.51 -4.60 -4.12
C GLY A 643 12.05 -3.65 -3.01
N GLN A 644 12.56 -3.78 -1.78
CA GLN A 644 12.15 -3.02 -0.61
C GLN A 644 13.39 -2.57 0.20
N GLY A 645 13.94 -1.41 -0.15
CA GLY A 645 14.89 -0.71 0.72
C GLY A 645 16.31 -0.53 0.16
N GLY A 646 16.42 -0.02 -1.06
CA GLY A 646 17.68 0.48 -1.61
C GLY A 646 17.42 1.57 -2.63
N GLY A 647 17.32 2.82 -2.20
CA GLY A 647 17.58 3.93 -3.12
C GLY A 647 19.03 3.83 -3.62
N PRO A 648 19.36 4.35 -4.82
CA PRO A 648 20.70 4.29 -5.38
C PRO A 648 21.64 5.19 -4.58
N GLY A 649 22.21 4.61 -3.52
CA GLY A 649 23.22 5.24 -2.65
C GLY A 649 24.24 4.22 -2.13
N GLY A 650 24.26 3.00 -2.68
CA GLY A 650 25.36 2.07 -2.47
C GLY A 650 26.61 2.53 -3.25
N PRO A 651 27.82 2.41 -2.68
CA PRO A 651 29.05 2.87 -3.31
C PRO A 651 29.39 1.94 -4.48
N GLY A 652 29.05 2.34 -5.70
CA GLY A 652 29.36 1.58 -6.91
C GLY A 652 28.46 1.86 -8.12
N GLY A 653 27.33 2.55 -7.95
CA GLY A 653 26.48 2.94 -9.08
C GLY A 653 26.93 4.26 -9.72
N PRO A 654 26.96 4.39 -11.07
CA PRO A 654 27.21 5.67 -11.72
C PRO A 654 26.11 6.69 -11.33
N PRO A 655 26.45 7.97 -11.11
CA PRO A 655 25.49 8.98 -10.67
C PRO A 655 24.35 9.16 -11.68
N ASN A 656 23.13 9.33 -11.17
CA ASN A 656 21.97 9.58 -12.03
C ASN A 656 22.04 10.97 -12.68
N ALA A 657 21.20 11.22 -13.69
CA ALA A 657 21.24 12.45 -14.49
C ALA A 657 21.10 13.73 -13.64
N MET A 658 20.27 13.69 -12.60
CA MET A 658 20.05 14.81 -11.69
C MET A 658 21.29 15.07 -10.79
N GLN A 659 21.95 14.00 -10.32
CA GLN A 659 23.22 14.10 -9.57
C GLN A 659 24.36 14.61 -10.45
N ARG A 660 24.42 14.20 -11.72
CA ARG A 660 25.37 14.73 -12.70
C ARG A 660 25.15 16.22 -12.96
N ALA A 661 23.90 16.65 -13.13
CA ALA A 661 23.56 18.06 -13.31
C ALA A 661 23.93 18.91 -12.07
N ALA A 662 23.62 18.42 -10.86
CA ALA A 662 23.98 19.11 -9.62
C ALA A 662 25.49 19.17 -9.39
N MET A 663 26.23 18.13 -9.78
CA MET A 663 27.69 18.09 -9.70
C MET A 663 28.33 19.06 -10.72
N GLN A 664 27.79 19.11 -11.94
CA GLN A 664 28.22 20.07 -12.97
C GLN A 664 27.95 21.52 -12.54
N GLN A 665 26.80 21.81 -11.95
CA GLN A 665 26.49 23.14 -11.41
C GLN A 665 27.43 23.53 -10.26
N ARG A 666 27.77 22.60 -9.36
CA ARG A 666 28.74 22.84 -8.28
C ARG A 666 30.15 23.07 -8.81
N MET A 667 30.58 22.34 -9.84
CA MET A 667 31.87 22.57 -10.49
C MET A 667 31.91 23.94 -11.20
N ALA A 668 30.85 24.31 -11.92
CA ALA A 668 30.75 25.61 -12.57
C ALA A 668 30.80 26.77 -11.57
N ALA A 669 30.12 26.64 -10.43
CA ALA A 669 30.14 27.63 -9.35
C ALA A 669 31.54 27.77 -8.72
N MET A 670 32.24 26.64 -8.49
CA MET A 670 33.62 26.67 -7.98
C MET A 670 34.61 27.31 -8.96
N VAL A 671 34.45 27.05 -10.26
CA VAL A 671 35.28 27.68 -11.31
C VAL A 671 35.04 29.19 -11.35
N GLN A 672 33.79 29.64 -11.30
CA GLN A 672 33.46 31.08 -11.23
C GLN A 672 34.01 31.74 -9.96
N GLN A 673 33.93 31.07 -8.81
CA GLN A 673 34.45 31.60 -7.56
C GLN A 673 35.99 31.75 -7.61
N ARG A 674 36.67 30.80 -8.25
CA ARG A 674 38.14 30.84 -8.44
C ARG A 674 38.56 31.91 -9.45
N GLN A 675 37.78 32.13 -10.51
CA GLN A 675 38.01 33.22 -11.46
C GLN A 675 37.80 34.60 -10.81
N ARG A 676 36.80 34.75 -9.94
CA ARG A 676 36.60 35.98 -9.15
C ARG A 676 37.72 36.24 -8.15
N ALA A 677 38.24 35.19 -7.52
CA ALA A 677 39.40 35.32 -6.63
C ALA A 677 40.65 35.79 -7.39
N ASN A 678 40.89 35.25 -8.58
CA ASN A 678 42.07 35.59 -9.39
C ASN A 678 41.96 36.90 -10.18
N GLY A 679 40.74 37.41 -10.42
CA GLY A 679 40.51 38.68 -11.13
C GLY A 679 40.66 39.95 -10.28
N SER A 680 41.03 39.83 -9.00
CA SER A 680 41.13 40.98 -8.07
C SER A 680 42.53 41.60 -7.98
N ALA A 681 43.52 41.10 -8.72
CA ALA A 681 44.84 41.74 -8.84
C ALA A 681 44.87 42.67 -10.05
N GLY A 682 44.31 43.88 -9.88
CA GLY A 682 44.58 45.00 -10.79
C GLY A 682 46.02 45.53 -10.60
N PRO A 683 46.66 46.07 -11.65
CA PRO A 683 48.04 46.54 -11.56
C PRO A 683 48.11 47.83 -10.74
N GLN A 684 48.98 47.86 -9.72
CA GLN A 684 49.35 49.10 -9.03
C GLN A 684 50.26 49.92 -9.95
N GLN A 685 49.87 51.19 -10.17
CA GLN A 685 50.78 52.28 -10.54
C GLN A 685 51.47 52.81 -9.28
#